data_AF-A0A8H4NHA5-F1
#
_entry.id   AF-A0A8H4NHA5-F1
#
_cell.length_a   1.000
_cell.length_b   1.000
_cell.length_c   1.000
_cell.angle_alpha   90.00
_cell.angle_beta   90.00
_cell.angle_gamma   90.00
#
_symmetry.space_group_name_H-M   'P 1'
#
loop_
_entity.id
_entity.type
_entity.pdbx_description
1 polymer ?
#
loop_
_entity_poly.entity_id
_entity_poly.type
_entity_poly.pdbx_seq_one_letter_code
_entity_poly.pdbx_strand_id
1 'polypeptide(L)'
;MYNLDVNSMSWLELTAGGLSIFLLLFYLYNLALPKPIPGIPYNQSATKRLLGDLPDLFKHQKQTGEQRRWFALQNQKFNSPVCQVFIRPFGKPRVILSDFREAYDILSKRLREFDRSERAREAFAGIIPHQMLAYQTVDPKFKKHRELMRDLMSPKFLNQVSAPEIYSKVNTLVRLWHEKCLHAAELPFDGKRDIQRATLDDVTAVSFGLDDDNSATKRQLDDMLARSTAGVTFTQPGKKIVDFPVHPLAKELDATLTIVESSAVGLSSPIPRWHYWILYKLPYLKKAARVREEWTRREIDKAVETISKDGTKHTLATRSVLEFMVLREEAAARKAERPPRFHRRRIYDELFGFIIAGHDTTAATLSWGVRYIADAPLAQEKLRSLLQNVFSAALAEHRQPTTDEIISASIPYLDAVIEEILRLSAVLPIVSRVAMVDTTILGHVIPKGTSVFFTLNGPRLMKTAITVPEAIRSESSQGTKSRYGEWRAEDVEQFIPERWIDVDDKGVETFNAMKGPFLTFGSGPRGCFGRRLAYLQLRIFWVLLMWNFEFLPVDSELRSQDVVEHVGVEPHRLDPYGYGAVNNETSGTEATPQVKEWLLHLQETPSQRSIPPLPAPVQSPLGVSVSQSGTTGTPAPALGHATSQALELNQLHLLHHWKIHTSVDLCRCSKTLYIWQEALPQVGFQYQFVLHALLGLAALHIAYTSPTERARSWLVGMYHHNEALTGFRRELSFITEENSEALFTWSLCNVLYVFTTSNPLYQGIDGRPTSSTSVQKEKLLGSEWIPMIRGLRAVLEPTHNYFRSGSMKAIMNLGNWDELDPAQESQSPEDANFCRARESWRDSDRAEVYEEALQVLRKCRLYSYQFREMDSETRSN
;
A
#
# COMPACT_ATOMS: atom_id res chain seq x y z
N MET A 1 42.32 -1.60 28.30
CA MET A 1 42.83 -2.02 29.62
C MET A 1 41.76 -2.85 30.31
N TYR A 2 41.89 -4.18 30.25
CA TYR A 2 41.40 -5.27 31.12
C TYR A 2 41.32 -6.53 30.24
N ASN A 3 42.47 -7.20 30.09
CA ASN A 3 42.53 -8.55 29.51
C ASN A 3 41.89 -9.51 30.52
N LEU A 4 40.68 -9.98 30.24
CA LEU A 4 40.07 -11.08 30.97
C LEU A 4 40.67 -12.39 30.44
N ASP A 5 41.55 -12.99 31.23
CA ASP A 5 42.21 -14.25 30.94
C ASP A 5 41.24 -15.41 31.24
N VAL A 6 40.44 -15.78 30.23
CA VAL A 6 39.30 -16.73 30.35
C VAL A 6 39.75 -18.13 30.82
N ASN A 7 41.04 -18.46 30.69
CA ASN A 7 41.61 -19.73 31.15
C ASN A 7 41.87 -19.80 32.66
N SER A 8 41.64 -18.71 33.41
CA SER A 8 41.84 -18.64 34.86
C SER A 8 40.53 -18.60 35.68
N MET A 9 39.37 -18.47 35.02
CA MET A 9 38.08 -18.34 35.69
C MET A 9 37.55 -19.70 36.17
N SER A 10 37.18 -19.77 37.45
CA SER A 10 36.54 -20.96 38.02
C SER A 10 35.16 -21.19 37.39
N TRP A 11 34.69 -22.44 37.37
CA TRP A 11 33.34 -22.79 36.90
C TRP A 11 32.23 -21.98 37.61
N LEU A 12 32.48 -21.55 38.84
CA LEU A 12 31.59 -20.67 39.62
C LEU A 12 31.53 -19.25 39.06
N GLU A 13 32.63 -18.70 38.54
CA GLU A 13 32.65 -17.35 37.94
C GLU A 13 32.01 -17.32 36.56
N LEU A 14 32.20 -18.39 35.77
CA LEU A 14 31.51 -18.54 34.47
C LEU A 14 29.99 -18.73 34.65
N THR A 15 29.57 -19.51 35.64
CA THR A 15 28.14 -19.67 35.96
C THR A 15 27.52 -18.42 36.56
N ALA A 16 28.24 -17.69 37.44
CA ALA A 16 27.80 -16.40 37.96
C ALA A 16 27.72 -15.32 36.86
N GLY A 17 28.68 -15.30 35.92
CA GLY A 17 28.66 -14.44 34.75
C GLY A 17 27.48 -14.74 33.82
N GLY A 18 27.27 -16.03 33.51
CA GLY A 18 26.12 -16.49 32.72
C GLY A 18 24.77 -16.15 33.37
N LEU A 19 24.64 -16.37 34.68
CA LEU A 19 23.44 -16.00 35.43
C LEU A 19 23.22 -14.49 35.43
N SER A 20 24.27 -13.69 35.55
CA SER A 20 24.18 -12.23 35.51
C SER A 20 23.71 -11.72 34.15
N ILE A 21 24.24 -12.27 33.05
CA ILE A 21 23.78 -11.96 31.68
C ILE A 21 22.32 -12.39 31.50
N PHE A 22 21.95 -13.59 31.97
CA PHE A 22 20.58 -14.07 31.90
C PHE A 22 19.62 -13.16 32.68
N LEU A 23 19.96 -12.78 33.92
CA LEU A 23 19.16 -11.86 34.74
C LEU A 23 19.06 -10.48 34.09
N LEU A 24 20.13 -9.98 33.47
CA LEU A 24 20.12 -8.73 32.72
C LEU A 24 19.19 -8.82 31.51
N LEU A 25 19.30 -9.87 30.69
CA LEU A 25 18.44 -10.08 29.52
C LEU A 25 16.98 -10.29 29.94
N PHE A 26 16.73 -11.01 31.03
CA PHE A 26 15.40 -11.20 31.59
C PHE A 26 14.81 -9.88 32.11
N TYR A 27 15.61 -9.06 32.78
CA TYR A 27 15.21 -7.73 33.23
C TYR A 27 14.91 -6.81 32.04
N LEU A 28 15.78 -6.78 31.02
CA LEU A 28 15.56 -6.01 29.79
C LEU A 28 14.33 -6.49 29.03
N TYR A 29 14.09 -7.80 28.97
CA TYR A 29 12.88 -8.39 28.38
C TYR A 29 11.62 -7.92 29.11
N ASN A 30 11.58 -8.01 30.44
CA ASN A 30 10.44 -7.55 31.24
C ASN A 30 10.22 -6.04 31.16
N LEU A 31 11.30 -5.25 31.06
CA LEU A 31 11.19 -3.81 30.82
C LEU A 31 10.61 -3.48 29.44
N ALA A 32 10.91 -4.30 28.44
CA ALA A 32 10.45 -4.15 27.06
C ALA A 32 9.01 -4.61 26.84
N LEU A 33 8.44 -5.39 27.76
CA LEU A 33 7.05 -5.85 27.66
C LEU A 33 6.05 -4.69 27.77
N PRO A 34 4.90 -4.77 27.07
CA PRO A 34 3.89 -3.72 27.11
C PRO A 34 3.31 -3.52 28.51
N LYS A 35 3.22 -2.26 28.94
CA LYS A 35 2.69 -1.88 30.27
C LYS A 35 1.26 -1.33 30.12
N PRO A 36 0.23 -2.03 30.63
CA PRO A 36 -1.16 -1.57 30.56
C PRO A 36 -1.40 -0.35 31.46
N ILE A 37 -2.30 0.52 31.03
CA ILE A 37 -2.90 1.54 31.90
C ILE A 37 -3.88 0.82 32.85
N PRO A 38 -3.76 0.98 34.18
CA PRO A 38 -4.63 0.32 35.14
C PRO A 38 -6.12 0.64 34.92
N GLY A 39 -6.98 -0.37 35.07
CA GLY A 39 -8.43 -0.23 34.99
C GLY A 39 -9.03 -0.22 33.58
N ILE A 40 -8.23 -0.11 32.51
CA ILE A 40 -8.74 -0.15 31.14
C ILE A 40 -8.62 -1.59 30.58
N PRO A 41 -9.71 -2.22 30.08
CA PRO A 41 -9.68 -3.56 29.50
C PRO A 41 -8.69 -3.73 28.34
N TYR A 42 -8.04 -4.89 28.27
CA TYR A 42 -7.07 -5.23 27.23
C TYR A 42 -6.91 -6.75 27.06
N ASN A 43 -6.21 -7.15 25.99
CA ASN A 43 -5.89 -8.55 25.75
C ASN A 43 -4.72 -9.02 26.64
N GLN A 44 -4.99 -9.90 27.62
CA GLN A 44 -3.99 -10.35 28.58
C GLN A 44 -2.78 -11.07 27.95
N SER A 45 -2.95 -11.72 26.78
CA SER A 45 -1.84 -12.35 26.07
C SER A 45 -0.90 -11.31 25.43
N ALA A 46 -1.37 -10.11 25.12
CA ALA A 46 -0.57 -9.06 24.50
C ALA A 46 0.54 -8.54 25.41
N THR A 47 0.31 -8.45 26.73
CA THR A 47 1.33 -8.00 27.69
C THR A 47 2.43 -9.04 27.92
N LYS A 48 2.26 -10.27 27.41
CA LYS A 48 3.26 -11.35 27.44
C LYS A 48 4.09 -11.42 26.14
N ARG A 49 3.83 -10.54 25.17
CA ARG A 49 4.48 -10.52 23.84
C ARG A 49 5.15 -9.18 23.62
N LEU A 50 6.41 -9.18 23.14
CA LEU A 50 7.13 -7.95 22.79
C LEU A 50 6.40 -7.12 21.71
N LEU A 51 5.74 -7.78 20.77
CA LEU A 51 4.95 -7.15 19.70
C LEU A 51 3.50 -6.82 20.12
N GLY A 52 3.10 -7.09 21.36
CA GLY A 52 1.78 -6.77 21.87
C GLY A 52 0.66 -7.43 21.05
N ASP A 53 -0.24 -6.60 20.52
CA ASP A 53 -1.41 -7.02 19.72
C ASP A 53 -1.13 -7.08 18.21
N LEU A 54 0.09 -6.72 17.74
CA LEU A 54 0.40 -6.74 16.30
C LEU A 54 0.15 -8.10 15.63
N PRO A 55 0.50 -9.27 16.24
CA PRO A 55 0.21 -10.56 15.62
C PRO A 55 -1.30 -10.80 15.42
N ASP A 56 -2.13 -10.37 16.38
CA ASP A 56 -3.58 -10.54 16.31
C ASP A 56 -4.19 -9.62 15.25
N LEU A 57 -3.66 -8.39 15.13
CA LEU A 57 -4.02 -7.44 14.08
C LEU A 57 -3.65 -7.97 12.69
N PHE A 58 -2.44 -8.49 12.50
CA PHE A 58 -2.01 -9.05 11.22
C PHE A 58 -2.77 -10.32 10.86
N LYS A 59 -3.10 -11.17 11.85
CA LYS A 59 -3.95 -12.33 11.63
C LYS A 59 -5.33 -11.91 11.14
N HIS A 60 -5.94 -10.90 11.77
CA HIS A 60 -7.23 -10.37 11.32
C HIS A 60 -7.14 -9.82 9.90
N GLN A 61 -6.14 -8.97 9.61
CA GLN A 61 -5.92 -8.41 8.28
C GLN A 61 -5.74 -9.51 7.21
N LYS A 62 -5.02 -10.60 7.52
CA LYS A 62 -4.87 -11.74 6.61
C LYS A 62 -6.18 -12.49 6.37
N GLN A 63 -7.08 -12.53 7.36
CA GLN A 63 -8.34 -13.26 7.29
C GLN A 63 -9.46 -12.46 6.62
N THR A 64 -9.51 -11.14 6.84
CA THR A 64 -10.63 -10.29 6.43
C THR A 64 -10.25 -9.27 5.35
N GLY A 65 -8.96 -9.07 5.09
CA GLY A 65 -8.47 -7.95 4.28
C GLY A 65 -8.51 -6.59 5.02
N GLU A 66 -9.07 -6.55 6.23
CA GLU A 66 -9.33 -5.32 6.96
C GLU A 66 -8.38 -5.15 8.14
N GLN A 67 -7.80 -3.96 8.31
CA GLN A 67 -6.96 -3.63 9.46
C GLN A 67 -7.67 -2.67 10.41
N ARG A 68 -8.39 -1.68 9.89
CA ARG A 68 -8.95 -0.59 10.69
C ARG A 68 -10.25 -0.97 11.40
N ARG A 69 -11.04 -1.90 10.85
CA ARG A 69 -12.25 -2.39 11.54
C ARG A 69 -11.94 -3.19 12.80
N TRP A 70 -10.78 -3.82 12.85
CA TRP A 70 -10.30 -4.55 14.03
C TRP A 70 -10.36 -3.74 15.33
N PHE A 71 -10.09 -2.43 15.26
CA PHE A 71 -10.09 -1.55 16.43
C PHE A 71 -11.49 -1.41 17.04
N ALA A 72 -12.53 -1.22 16.23
CA ALA A 72 -13.91 -1.15 16.69
C ALA A 72 -14.39 -2.47 17.32
N LEU A 73 -13.92 -3.61 16.80
CA LEU A 73 -14.23 -4.93 17.34
C LEU A 73 -13.67 -5.12 18.76
N GLN A 74 -12.61 -4.40 19.16
CA GLN A 74 -12.06 -4.53 20.51
C GLN A 74 -13.02 -4.03 21.58
N ASN A 75 -13.73 -2.91 21.35
CA ASN A 75 -14.74 -2.41 22.28
C ASN A 75 -15.87 -3.42 22.48
N GLN A 76 -16.29 -4.09 21.40
CA GLN A 76 -17.31 -5.15 21.45
C GLN A 76 -16.80 -6.39 22.19
N LYS A 77 -15.58 -6.84 21.88
CA LYS A 77 -14.95 -8.01 22.51
C LYS A 77 -14.90 -7.89 24.04
N PHE A 78 -14.59 -6.70 24.55
CA PHE A 78 -14.53 -6.45 25.99
C PHE A 78 -15.85 -5.94 26.58
N ASN A 79 -16.89 -5.76 25.76
CA ASN A 79 -18.14 -5.07 26.12
C ASN A 79 -17.89 -3.78 26.91
N SER A 80 -16.95 -2.96 26.44
CA SER A 80 -16.48 -1.76 27.14
C SER A 80 -16.33 -0.58 26.16
N PRO A 81 -16.80 0.63 26.51
CA PRO A 81 -16.66 1.82 25.69
C PRO A 81 -15.21 2.33 25.61
N VAL A 82 -14.35 1.88 26.53
CA VAL A 82 -12.91 2.15 26.54
C VAL A 82 -12.15 0.82 26.63
N CYS A 83 -11.20 0.61 25.74
CA CYS A 83 -10.23 -0.47 25.87
C CYS A 83 -8.84 0.01 25.42
N GLN A 84 -7.82 -0.82 25.57
CA GLN A 84 -6.47 -0.48 25.13
C GLN A 84 -5.81 -1.63 24.38
N VAL A 85 -4.94 -1.26 23.43
CA VAL A 85 -4.20 -2.18 22.56
C VAL A 85 -2.72 -1.78 22.46
N PHE A 86 -1.87 -2.77 22.24
CA PHE A 86 -0.41 -2.65 22.24
C PHE A 86 0.15 -2.87 20.84
N ILE A 87 -0.04 -1.88 19.96
CA ILE A 87 0.36 -1.95 18.55
C ILE A 87 1.64 -1.15 18.21
N ARG A 88 2.28 -0.55 19.22
CA ARG A 88 3.58 0.13 19.08
C ARG A 88 4.59 -0.56 19.99
N PRO A 89 5.54 -1.34 19.44
CA PRO A 89 6.60 -1.95 20.22
C PRO A 89 7.34 -0.89 21.04
N PHE A 90 7.62 -1.19 22.31
CA PHE A 90 8.30 -0.31 23.28
C PHE A 90 7.58 1.04 23.54
N GLY A 91 6.35 1.21 23.05
CA GLY A 91 5.57 2.43 23.19
C GLY A 91 4.46 2.33 24.24
N LYS A 92 3.83 3.46 24.53
CA LYS A 92 2.60 3.50 25.32
C LYS A 92 1.45 2.78 24.59
N PRO A 93 0.50 2.17 25.33
CA PRO A 93 -0.71 1.62 24.73
C PRO A 93 -1.49 2.69 23.95
N ARG A 94 -2.31 2.21 23.01
CA ARG A 94 -3.33 3.02 22.34
C ARG A 94 -4.65 2.76 23.04
N VAL A 95 -5.31 3.83 23.47
CA VAL A 95 -6.64 3.75 24.06
C VAL A 95 -7.67 3.88 22.94
N ILE A 96 -8.68 3.02 22.92
CA ILE A 96 -9.77 3.04 21.95
C ILE A 96 -11.04 3.47 22.68
N LEU A 97 -11.67 4.53 22.18
CA LEU A 97 -12.91 5.10 22.72
C LEU A 97 -14.02 4.98 21.67
N SER A 98 -15.10 4.31 22.04
CA SER A 98 -16.30 4.15 21.19
C SER A 98 -17.54 4.92 21.67
N ASP A 99 -17.50 5.54 22.86
CA ASP A 99 -18.62 6.40 23.30
C ASP A 99 -18.66 7.69 22.48
N PHE A 100 -19.69 7.85 21.65
CA PHE A 100 -19.86 9.01 20.77
C PHE A 100 -19.86 10.34 21.52
N ARG A 101 -20.52 10.43 22.69
CA ARG A 101 -20.67 11.70 23.41
C ARG A 101 -19.33 12.16 23.99
N GLU A 102 -18.61 11.26 24.64
CA GLU A 102 -17.27 11.52 25.15
C GLU A 102 -16.28 11.78 24.00
N ALA A 103 -16.37 11.03 22.89
CA ALA A 103 -15.55 11.29 21.71
C ALA A 103 -15.81 12.68 21.12
N TYR A 104 -17.07 13.07 20.97
CA TYR A 104 -17.46 14.39 20.48
C TYR A 104 -16.96 15.50 21.41
N ASP A 105 -17.11 15.32 22.72
CA ASP A 105 -16.63 16.25 23.74
C ASP A 105 -15.11 16.45 23.67
N ILE A 106 -14.35 15.35 23.57
CA ILE A 106 -12.89 15.41 23.42
C ILE A 106 -12.49 16.13 22.12
N LEU A 107 -13.11 15.77 21.00
CA LEU A 107 -12.77 16.33 19.70
C LEU A 107 -13.13 17.82 19.56
N SER A 108 -14.14 18.29 20.30
CA SER A 108 -14.73 19.62 20.13
C SER A 108 -14.38 20.61 21.25
N LYS A 109 -14.36 20.15 22.51
CA LYS A 109 -14.30 21.03 23.70
C LYS A 109 -12.99 20.88 24.47
N ARG A 110 -12.44 19.67 24.60
CA ARG A 110 -11.22 19.40 25.41
C ARG A 110 -9.91 19.65 24.65
N LEU A 111 -9.84 20.76 23.94
CA LEU A 111 -8.74 21.10 23.00
C LEU A 111 -7.41 21.40 23.68
N ARG A 112 -7.41 21.73 24.98
CA ARG A 112 -6.19 21.91 25.78
C ARG A 112 -5.59 20.58 26.23
N GLU A 113 -6.43 19.56 26.35
CA GLU A 113 -6.04 18.24 26.83
C GLU A 113 -5.65 17.31 25.68
N PHE A 114 -6.21 17.53 24.48
CA PHE A 114 -6.00 16.66 23.33
C PHE A 114 -5.64 17.45 22.07
N ASP A 115 -4.60 17.01 21.37
CA ASP A 115 -4.24 17.53 20.04
C ASP A 115 -3.92 16.38 19.07
N ARG A 116 -3.61 16.69 17.82
CA ARG A 116 -3.31 15.74 16.76
C ARG A 116 -2.16 14.82 17.17
N SER A 117 -2.39 13.51 17.03
CA SER A 117 -1.40 12.47 17.36
C SER A 117 -0.22 12.48 16.38
N GLU A 118 0.94 11.99 16.85
CA GLU A 118 2.11 11.78 15.99
C GLU A 118 1.77 10.86 14.80
N ARG A 119 1.07 9.75 15.05
CA ARG A 119 0.64 8.82 14.00
C ARG A 119 -0.19 9.51 12.91
N ALA A 120 -1.16 10.34 13.28
CA ALA A 120 -2.00 11.05 12.32
C ALA A 120 -1.23 12.11 11.51
N ARG A 121 -0.11 12.62 12.03
CA ARG A 121 0.79 13.52 11.29
C ARG A 121 1.65 12.71 10.31
N GLU A 122 2.21 11.60 10.77
CA GLU A 122 3.12 10.76 9.98
C GLU A 122 2.42 10.01 8.86
N ALA A 123 1.14 9.68 9.01
CA ALA A 123 0.34 8.98 8.01
C ALA A 123 0.38 9.64 6.62
N PHE A 124 0.44 10.97 6.55
CA PHE A 124 0.51 11.72 5.29
C PHE A 124 1.84 12.48 5.11
N ALA A 125 2.71 12.50 6.12
CA ALA A 125 3.95 13.28 6.08
C ALA A 125 4.95 12.78 5.02
N GLY A 126 4.85 11.53 4.58
CA GLY A 126 5.64 11.07 3.44
C GLY A 126 5.31 11.83 2.16
N ILE A 127 4.02 12.08 1.93
CA ILE A 127 3.48 12.52 0.64
C ILE A 127 3.28 14.03 0.58
N ILE A 128 2.75 14.61 1.67
CA ILE A 128 2.46 16.03 1.80
C ILE A 128 3.04 16.57 3.12
N PRO A 129 4.38 16.54 3.30
CA PRO A 129 5.07 16.89 4.56
C PRO A 129 4.80 18.32 5.03
N HIS A 130 4.44 19.23 4.12
CA HIS A 130 4.18 20.62 4.44
C HIS A 130 2.69 20.96 4.49
N GLN A 131 1.77 20.00 4.42
CA GLN A 131 0.34 20.29 4.46
C GLN A 131 -0.17 20.42 5.91
N MET A 132 -1.31 21.09 6.13
CA MET A 132 -1.87 21.35 7.47
C MET A 132 -2.12 20.11 8.35
N LEU A 133 -2.29 18.94 7.75
CA LEU A 133 -2.42 17.64 8.40
C LEU A 133 -1.09 17.16 9.04
N ALA A 134 0.05 17.69 8.60
CA ALA A 134 1.36 17.36 9.17
C ALA A 134 1.65 18.10 10.50
N TYR A 135 0.84 19.12 10.84
CA TYR A 135 1.05 19.99 12.01
C TYR A 135 0.04 19.71 13.13
N GLN A 136 0.45 19.96 14.37
CA GLN A 136 -0.44 20.05 15.54
C GLN A 136 -1.19 21.39 15.56
N THR A 137 -2.28 21.49 16.32
CA THR A 137 -3.17 22.67 16.28
C THR A 137 -2.50 23.86 16.95
N VAL A 138 -1.69 23.58 17.96
CA VAL A 138 -0.83 24.56 18.65
C VAL A 138 0.30 25.12 17.76
N ASP A 139 0.65 24.44 16.66
CA ASP A 139 1.70 24.93 15.75
C ASP A 139 1.16 26.12 14.94
N PRO A 140 1.82 27.31 14.98
CA PRO A 140 1.41 28.48 14.20
C PRO A 140 1.28 28.21 12.69
N LYS A 141 2.01 27.22 12.15
CA LYS A 141 1.90 26.80 10.74
C LYS A 141 0.50 26.30 10.42
N PHE A 142 -0.15 25.55 11.32
CA PHE A 142 -1.51 25.06 11.08
C PHE A 142 -2.48 26.21 10.75
N LYS A 143 -2.44 27.29 11.52
CA LYS A 143 -3.27 28.48 11.28
C LYS A 143 -2.93 29.15 9.95
N LYS A 144 -1.64 29.35 9.65
CA LYS A 144 -1.18 29.96 8.38
C LYS A 144 -1.58 29.16 7.14
N HIS A 145 -1.64 27.84 7.24
CA HIS A 145 -2.09 26.97 6.16
C HIS A 145 -3.61 27.06 5.97
N ARG A 146 -4.39 27.06 7.07
CA ARG A 146 -5.83 27.30 6.99
C ARG A 146 -6.17 28.69 6.45
N GLU A 147 -5.34 29.70 6.71
CA GLU A 147 -5.51 31.05 6.16
C GLU A 147 -5.31 31.11 4.64
N LEU A 148 -4.38 30.30 4.10
CA LEU A 148 -4.17 30.17 2.65
C LEU A 148 -5.40 29.58 1.95
N MET A 149 -6.02 28.59 2.58
CA MET A 149 -7.22 27.90 2.10
C MET A 149 -8.53 28.58 2.51
N ARG A 150 -8.45 29.69 3.26
CA ARG A 150 -9.63 30.34 3.84
C ARG A 150 -10.55 30.80 2.73
N ASP A 151 -11.84 30.48 2.83
CA ASP A 151 -12.93 30.82 1.89
C ASP A 151 -13.15 29.86 0.71
N LEU A 152 -12.31 28.84 0.52
CA LEU A 152 -12.61 27.75 -0.43
C LEU A 152 -13.89 26.99 -0.08
N MET A 153 -14.28 27.01 1.20
CA MET A 153 -15.52 26.40 1.69
C MET A 153 -16.64 27.42 1.90
N SER A 154 -16.50 28.64 1.37
CA SER A 154 -17.57 29.64 1.39
C SER A 154 -18.68 29.22 0.41
N PRO A 155 -19.97 29.56 0.67
CA PRO A 155 -21.04 29.24 -0.28
C PRO A 155 -20.75 29.84 -1.65
N LYS A 156 -20.14 31.02 -1.71
CA LYS A 156 -19.79 31.69 -2.94
C LYS A 156 -18.80 30.87 -3.79
N PHE A 157 -17.67 30.43 -3.21
CA PHE A 157 -16.69 29.63 -3.96
C PHE A 157 -17.31 28.29 -4.37
N LEU A 158 -18.01 27.62 -3.45
CA LEU A 158 -18.64 26.33 -3.73
C LEU A 158 -19.66 26.43 -4.87
N ASN A 159 -20.54 27.44 -4.86
CA ASN A 159 -21.60 27.54 -5.85
C ASN A 159 -21.11 28.09 -7.20
N GLN A 160 -20.18 29.05 -7.20
CA GLN A 160 -19.75 29.73 -8.43
C GLN A 160 -18.56 29.06 -9.11
N VAL A 161 -17.79 28.24 -8.38
CA VAL A 161 -16.55 27.63 -8.86
C VAL A 161 -16.65 26.12 -8.82
N SER A 162 -16.94 25.54 -7.65
CA SER A 162 -16.94 24.08 -7.51
C SER A 162 -18.13 23.42 -8.21
N ALA A 163 -19.35 23.91 -7.99
CA ALA A 163 -20.55 23.24 -8.46
C ALA A 163 -20.66 23.10 -9.99
N PRO A 164 -20.30 24.12 -10.81
CA PRO A 164 -20.33 23.98 -12.26
C PRO A 164 -19.36 22.92 -12.78
N GLU A 165 -18.14 22.87 -12.23
CA GLU A 165 -17.14 21.85 -12.57
C GLU A 165 -17.61 20.45 -12.16
N ILE A 166 -18.07 20.29 -10.92
CA ILE A 166 -18.65 19.03 -10.42
C ILE A 166 -19.76 18.57 -11.37
N TYR A 167 -20.73 19.45 -11.65
CA TYR A 167 -21.88 19.14 -12.50
C TYR A 167 -21.46 18.71 -13.91
N SER A 168 -20.49 19.39 -14.51
CA SER A 168 -19.95 19.06 -15.83
C SER A 168 -19.31 17.66 -15.86
N LYS A 169 -18.45 17.36 -14.88
CA LYS A 169 -17.77 16.05 -14.81
C LYS A 169 -18.72 14.91 -14.44
N VAL A 170 -19.72 15.14 -13.58
CA VAL A 170 -20.78 14.15 -13.30
C VAL A 170 -21.65 13.88 -14.54
N ASN A 171 -21.97 14.90 -15.35
CA ASN A 171 -22.70 14.68 -16.61
C ASN A 171 -21.90 13.81 -17.60
N THR A 172 -20.57 13.93 -17.59
CA THR A 172 -19.72 13.05 -18.40
C THR A 172 -19.81 11.60 -17.92
N LEU A 173 -19.85 11.37 -16.59
CA LEU A 173 -20.10 10.05 -16.02
C LEU A 173 -21.48 9.51 -16.41
N VAL A 174 -22.53 10.33 -16.31
CA VAL A 174 -23.89 9.95 -16.71
C VAL A 174 -23.92 9.51 -18.17
N ARG A 175 -23.28 10.26 -19.07
CA ARG A 175 -23.18 9.87 -20.49
C ARG A 175 -22.42 8.57 -20.68
N LEU A 176 -21.30 8.38 -19.97
CA LEU A 176 -20.53 7.14 -20.00
C LEU A 176 -21.39 5.94 -19.56
N TRP A 177 -22.18 6.10 -18.50
CA TRP A 177 -23.05 5.03 -18.01
C TRP A 177 -24.24 4.77 -18.93
N HIS A 178 -24.82 5.79 -19.56
CA HIS A 178 -25.82 5.57 -20.62
C HIS A 178 -25.26 4.71 -21.74
N GLU A 179 -24.07 5.03 -22.25
CA GLU A 179 -23.40 4.21 -23.28
C GLU A 179 -23.13 2.78 -22.79
N LYS A 180 -22.63 2.61 -21.56
CA LYS A 180 -22.40 1.27 -20.99
C LYS A 180 -23.69 0.48 -20.83
N CYS A 181 -24.78 1.10 -20.35
CA CYS A 181 -26.07 0.44 -20.20
C CYS A 181 -26.64 -0.03 -21.55
N LEU A 182 -26.52 0.79 -22.60
CA LEU A 182 -26.94 0.41 -23.95
C LEU A 182 -26.23 -0.86 -24.44
N HIS A 183 -24.93 -0.98 -24.15
CA HIS A 183 -24.11 -2.12 -24.56
C HIS A 183 -24.17 -3.32 -23.62
N ALA A 184 -24.57 -3.11 -22.37
CA ALA A 184 -24.59 -4.17 -21.38
C ALA A 184 -25.79 -5.11 -21.53
N ALA A 185 -26.85 -4.69 -22.22
CA ALA A 185 -28.05 -5.49 -22.47
C ALA A 185 -28.60 -6.14 -21.17
N GLU A 186 -28.81 -5.31 -20.14
CA GLU A 186 -29.30 -5.70 -18.80
C GLU A 186 -28.35 -6.57 -17.96
N LEU A 187 -27.15 -6.91 -18.44
CA LEU A 187 -26.12 -7.54 -17.62
C LEU A 187 -25.44 -6.51 -16.70
N PRO A 188 -25.06 -6.88 -15.48
CA PRO A 188 -24.34 -6.00 -14.57
C PRO A 188 -22.93 -5.68 -15.09
N PHE A 189 -22.42 -4.51 -14.73
CA PHE A 189 -21.03 -4.11 -14.98
C PHE A 189 -20.44 -3.39 -13.76
N ASP A 190 -19.11 -3.33 -13.68
CA ASP A 190 -18.42 -2.63 -12.60
C ASP A 190 -18.35 -1.11 -12.85
N GLY A 191 -19.12 -0.36 -12.06
CA GLY A 191 -19.11 1.10 -12.08
C GLY A 191 -18.08 1.76 -11.13
N LYS A 192 -17.40 1.00 -10.26
CA LYS A 192 -16.52 1.55 -9.21
C LYS A 192 -15.38 2.39 -9.81
N ARG A 193 -14.73 1.86 -10.85
CA ARG A 193 -13.62 2.55 -11.54
C ARG A 193 -14.07 3.85 -12.18
N ASP A 194 -15.27 3.89 -12.74
CA ASP A 194 -15.81 5.10 -13.35
C ASP A 194 -16.11 6.17 -12.30
N ILE A 195 -16.64 5.78 -11.13
CA ILE A 195 -16.86 6.69 -10.00
C ILE A 195 -15.52 7.27 -9.52
N GLN A 196 -14.49 6.43 -9.34
CA GLN A 196 -13.14 6.90 -8.96
C GLN A 196 -12.62 7.91 -9.99
N ARG A 197 -12.66 7.59 -11.30
CA ARG A 197 -12.23 8.51 -12.36
C ARG A 197 -13.03 9.81 -12.40
N ALA A 198 -14.35 9.76 -12.23
CA ALA A 198 -15.21 10.93 -12.25
C ALA A 198 -14.94 11.87 -11.07
N THR A 199 -14.76 11.32 -9.87
CA THR A 199 -14.39 12.10 -8.69
C THR A 199 -12.97 12.68 -8.79
N LEU A 200 -12.05 11.99 -9.48
CA LEU A 200 -10.70 12.48 -9.71
C LEU A 200 -10.74 13.68 -10.66
N ASP A 201 -11.49 13.55 -11.75
CA ASP A 201 -11.69 14.60 -12.72
C ASP A 201 -12.33 15.83 -12.09
N ASP A 202 -13.38 15.63 -11.29
CA ASP A 202 -14.07 16.68 -10.54
C ASP A 202 -13.11 17.45 -9.63
N VAL A 203 -12.47 16.77 -8.66
CA VAL A 203 -11.62 17.49 -7.69
C VAL A 203 -10.41 18.14 -8.38
N THR A 204 -9.92 17.54 -9.47
CA THR A 204 -8.83 18.11 -10.27
C THR A 204 -9.31 19.33 -11.04
N ALA A 205 -10.52 19.30 -11.61
CA ALA A 205 -11.14 20.43 -12.28
C ALA A 205 -11.35 21.61 -11.32
N VAL A 206 -11.88 21.36 -10.13
CA VAL A 206 -12.00 22.39 -9.08
C VAL A 206 -10.63 22.92 -8.64
N SER A 207 -9.59 22.09 -8.69
CA SER A 207 -8.25 22.45 -8.22
C SER A 207 -7.45 23.31 -9.21
N PHE A 208 -7.44 22.92 -10.49
CA PHE A 208 -6.59 23.53 -11.52
C PHE A 208 -7.38 24.19 -12.67
N GLY A 209 -8.65 23.81 -12.87
CA GLY A 209 -9.30 23.86 -14.18
C GLY A 209 -8.80 22.69 -15.02
N LEU A 210 -9.65 21.69 -15.26
CA LEU A 210 -9.27 20.48 -16.01
C LEU A 210 -9.95 20.47 -17.37
N ASP A 211 -9.12 20.55 -18.40
CA ASP A 211 -9.52 20.38 -19.79
C ASP A 211 -9.99 18.94 -20.06
N ASP A 212 -10.87 18.81 -21.04
CA ASP A 212 -11.49 17.53 -21.40
C ASP A 212 -10.45 16.50 -21.89
N ASP A 213 -9.37 16.95 -22.53
CA ASP A 213 -8.27 16.09 -23.01
C ASP A 213 -7.51 15.39 -21.86
N ASN A 214 -7.52 15.98 -20.67
CA ASN A 214 -6.91 15.37 -19.48
C ASN A 214 -7.93 14.67 -18.59
N SER A 215 -9.24 14.72 -18.88
CA SER A 215 -10.27 14.02 -18.11
C SER A 215 -10.24 12.51 -18.36
N ALA A 216 -10.09 11.74 -17.28
CA ALA A 216 -10.09 10.28 -17.32
C ALA A 216 -11.45 9.71 -17.78
N THR A 217 -12.54 10.32 -17.33
CA THR A 217 -13.92 9.89 -17.60
C THR A 217 -14.32 10.27 -19.03
N LYS A 218 -13.93 11.46 -19.49
CA LYS A 218 -14.22 11.91 -20.86
C LYS A 218 -13.50 11.05 -21.89
N ARG A 219 -12.22 10.75 -21.68
CA ARG A 219 -11.46 9.85 -22.57
C ARG A 219 -12.04 8.43 -22.61
N GLN A 220 -12.51 7.93 -21.46
CA GLN A 220 -13.22 6.66 -21.39
C GLN A 220 -14.53 6.70 -22.20
N LEU A 221 -15.30 7.79 -22.10
CA LEU A 221 -16.52 7.99 -22.89
C LEU A 221 -16.21 8.04 -24.39
N ASP A 222 -15.19 8.79 -24.80
CA ASP A 222 -14.83 8.93 -26.21
C ASP A 222 -14.36 7.61 -26.83
N ASP A 223 -13.56 6.82 -26.10
CA ASP A 223 -13.19 5.46 -26.52
C ASP A 223 -14.42 4.55 -26.63
N MET A 224 -15.37 4.65 -25.70
CA MET A 224 -16.61 3.87 -25.75
C MET A 224 -17.48 4.25 -26.96
N LEU A 225 -17.66 5.54 -27.22
CA LEU A 225 -18.39 6.05 -28.37
C LEU A 225 -17.74 5.63 -29.69
N ALA A 226 -16.41 5.69 -29.77
CA ALA A 226 -15.66 5.26 -30.95
C ALA A 226 -15.86 3.76 -31.23
N ARG A 227 -15.79 2.91 -30.19
CA ARG A 227 -16.03 1.46 -30.32
C ARG A 227 -17.49 1.12 -30.63
N SER A 228 -18.43 1.85 -30.02
CA SER A 228 -19.86 1.75 -30.30
C SER A 228 -20.13 2.03 -31.79
N THR A 229 -19.56 3.12 -32.31
CA THR A 229 -19.67 3.50 -33.74
C THR A 229 -19.03 2.45 -34.66
N ALA A 230 -17.97 1.78 -34.21
CA ALA A 230 -17.32 0.68 -34.92
C ALA A 230 -18.08 -0.66 -34.84
N GLY A 231 -19.22 -0.72 -34.14
CA GLY A 231 -20.04 -1.93 -34.03
C GLY A 231 -19.45 -3.01 -33.11
N VAL A 232 -18.57 -2.64 -32.16
CA VAL A 232 -17.97 -3.59 -31.22
C VAL A 232 -19.03 -4.12 -30.26
N THR A 233 -19.13 -5.45 -30.15
CA THR A 233 -19.98 -6.11 -29.14
C THR A 233 -19.18 -6.34 -27.86
N PHE A 234 -19.73 -5.91 -26.72
CA PHE A 234 -19.07 -6.02 -25.41
C PHE A 234 -19.54 -7.22 -24.58
N THR A 235 -20.73 -7.73 -24.87
CA THR A 235 -21.26 -8.92 -24.22
C THR A 235 -20.56 -10.17 -24.76
N GLN A 236 -20.28 -11.11 -23.86
CA GLN A 236 -19.65 -12.39 -24.21
C GLN A 236 -20.56 -13.53 -23.77
N PRO A 237 -20.82 -14.54 -24.63
CA PRO A 237 -21.64 -15.68 -24.28
C PRO A 237 -21.13 -16.37 -23.00
N GLY A 238 -22.02 -16.59 -22.04
CA GLY A 238 -21.71 -17.26 -20.76
C GLY A 238 -21.12 -16.38 -19.66
N LYS A 239 -20.83 -15.09 -19.92
CA LYS A 239 -20.42 -14.15 -18.86
C LYS A 239 -21.62 -13.51 -18.18
N LYS A 240 -21.63 -13.55 -16.84
CA LYS A 240 -22.65 -12.90 -15.99
C LYS A 240 -22.39 -11.39 -15.78
N ILE A 241 -21.20 -10.89 -16.12
CA ILE A 241 -20.81 -9.48 -15.93
C ILE A 241 -20.17 -8.99 -17.24
N VAL A 242 -20.50 -7.76 -17.65
CA VAL A 242 -19.87 -7.10 -18.80
C VAL A 242 -18.59 -6.42 -18.36
N ASP A 243 -17.48 -6.77 -19.01
CA ASP A 243 -16.17 -6.15 -18.76
C ASP A 243 -15.86 -5.16 -19.88
N PHE A 244 -16.02 -3.88 -19.58
CA PHE A 244 -15.73 -2.81 -20.54
C PHE A 244 -14.22 -2.55 -20.64
N PRO A 245 -13.69 -2.29 -21.85
CA PRO A 245 -12.30 -1.91 -22.02
C PRO A 245 -12.01 -0.61 -21.26
N VAL A 246 -10.78 -0.49 -20.76
CA VAL A 246 -10.35 0.63 -19.92
C VAL A 246 -9.40 1.50 -20.71
N HIS A 247 -9.78 2.74 -20.96
CA HIS A 247 -8.88 3.71 -21.57
C HIS A 247 -7.78 4.11 -20.56
N PRO A 248 -6.49 4.16 -20.94
CA PRO A 248 -5.40 4.63 -20.09
C PRO A 248 -5.58 6.06 -19.59
N LEU A 249 -5.02 6.35 -18.42
CA LEU A 249 -5.02 7.70 -17.84
C LEU A 249 -3.99 8.61 -18.53
N ALA A 250 -4.23 9.92 -18.46
CA ALA A 250 -3.20 10.91 -18.74
C ALA A 250 -2.04 10.74 -17.76
N LYS A 251 -0.81 11.01 -18.21
CA LYS A 251 0.43 10.82 -17.43
C LYS A 251 0.38 11.54 -16.07
N GLU A 252 -0.24 12.72 -16.04
CA GLU A 252 -0.43 13.56 -14.87
C GLU A 252 -1.40 12.96 -13.85
N LEU A 253 -2.54 12.43 -14.32
CA LEU A 253 -3.53 11.75 -13.48
C LEU A 253 -3.01 10.40 -12.97
N ASP A 254 -2.32 9.65 -13.82
CA ASP A 254 -1.67 8.38 -13.47
C ASP A 254 -0.63 8.58 -12.36
N ALA A 255 0.23 9.59 -12.50
CA ALA A 255 1.20 9.95 -11.46
C ALA A 255 0.53 10.40 -10.16
N THR A 256 -0.61 11.09 -10.26
CA THR A 256 -1.40 11.52 -9.10
C THR A 256 -1.97 10.33 -8.34
N LEU A 257 -2.66 9.42 -9.04
CA LEU A 257 -3.21 8.20 -8.43
C LEU A 257 -2.11 7.30 -7.87
N THR A 258 -1.00 7.12 -8.58
CA THR A 258 0.16 6.34 -8.08
C THR A 258 0.62 6.84 -6.70
N ILE A 259 0.67 8.16 -6.51
CA ILE A 259 1.07 8.75 -5.22
C ILE A 259 -0.05 8.62 -4.19
N VAL A 260 -1.31 8.84 -4.57
CA VAL A 260 -2.48 8.68 -3.69
C VAL A 260 -2.58 7.25 -3.16
N GLU A 261 -2.48 6.25 -4.03
CA GLU A 261 -2.51 4.83 -3.67
C GLU A 261 -1.35 4.46 -2.73
N SER A 262 -0.16 5.06 -2.93
CA SER A 262 0.98 4.86 -2.02
C SER A 262 0.71 5.37 -0.58
N SER A 263 -0.26 6.26 -0.39
CA SER A 263 -0.62 6.80 0.94
C SER A 263 -1.29 5.78 1.84
N ALA A 264 -1.95 4.76 1.26
CA ALA A 264 -2.54 3.66 2.00
C ALA A 264 -1.49 2.91 2.85
N VAL A 265 -0.24 2.86 2.36
CA VAL A 265 0.88 2.27 3.10
C VAL A 265 1.18 3.04 4.37
N GLY A 266 1.14 4.38 4.34
CA GLY A 266 1.38 5.21 5.52
C GLY A 266 0.28 5.07 6.59
N LEU A 267 -0.96 4.84 6.17
CA LEU A 267 -2.08 4.60 7.09
C LEU A 267 -2.01 3.21 7.74
N SER A 268 -1.59 2.21 6.97
CA SER A 268 -1.57 0.81 7.39
C SER A 268 -0.28 0.42 8.13
N SER A 269 0.79 1.20 7.95
CA SER A 269 2.09 0.93 8.55
C SER A 269 2.13 1.23 10.06
N PRO A 270 2.77 0.35 10.86
CA PRO A 270 3.06 0.63 12.28
C PRO A 270 4.14 1.73 12.44
N ILE A 271 4.99 1.94 11.43
CA ILE A 271 6.07 2.94 11.42
C ILE A 271 6.08 3.68 10.06
N PRO A 272 5.15 4.64 9.85
CA PRO A 272 4.93 5.24 8.53
C PRO A 272 6.15 5.96 7.96
N ARG A 273 6.93 6.68 8.79
CA ARG A 273 8.11 7.44 8.33
C ARG A 273 9.13 6.56 7.63
N TRP A 274 9.41 5.39 8.20
CA TRP A 274 10.40 4.46 7.68
C TRP A 274 9.90 3.81 6.39
N HIS A 275 8.61 3.42 6.35
CA HIS A 275 8.00 2.89 5.12
C HIS A 275 8.03 3.90 3.98
N TYR A 276 7.65 5.15 4.24
CA TYR A 276 7.76 6.21 3.23
C TYR A 276 9.20 6.42 2.77
N TRP A 277 10.17 6.42 3.69
CA TRP A 277 11.58 6.54 3.31
C TRP A 277 12.00 5.45 2.30
N ILE A 278 11.56 4.19 2.49
CA ILE A 278 11.78 3.10 1.54
C ILE A 278 11.04 3.33 0.23
N LEU A 279 9.74 3.64 0.29
CA LEU A 279 8.91 3.85 -0.90
C LEU A 279 9.50 4.96 -1.80
N TYR A 280 10.00 6.05 -1.20
CA TYR A 280 10.67 7.12 -1.94
C TYR A 280 12.01 6.73 -2.57
N LYS A 281 12.57 5.56 -2.27
CA LYS A 281 13.71 5.01 -2.99
C LYS A 281 13.31 4.30 -4.29
N LEU A 282 12.06 3.83 -4.40
CA LEU A 282 11.58 3.06 -5.54
C LEU A 282 11.45 3.93 -6.81
N PRO A 283 11.86 3.43 -7.99
CA PRO A 283 11.89 4.22 -9.22
C PRO A 283 10.52 4.74 -9.66
N TYR A 284 9.46 3.93 -9.54
CA TYR A 284 8.12 4.30 -9.99
C TYR A 284 7.57 5.51 -9.21
N LEU A 285 7.72 5.53 -7.88
CA LEU A 285 7.23 6.63 -7.05
C LEU A 285 8.07 7.89 -7.24
N LYS A 286 9.38 7.77 -7.48
CA LYS A 286 10.23 8.91 -7.87
C LYS A 286 9.79 9.52 -9.21
N LYS A 287 9.44 8.68 -10.19
CA LYS A 287 8.94 9.12 -11.50
C LYS A 287 7.61 9.85 -11.33
N ALA A 288 6.65 9.24 -10.63
CA ALA A 288 5.34 9.85 -10.36
C ALA A 288 5.50 11.20 -9.62
N ALA A 289 6.32 11.26 -8.57
CA ALA A 289 6.57 12.49 -7.82
C ALA A 289 7.14 13.61 -8.69
N ARG A 290 8.04 13.29 -9.62
CA ARG A 290 8.60 14.26 -10.57
C ARG A 290 7.54 14.79 -11.53
N VAL A 291 6.75 13.91 -12.14
CA VAL A 291 5.68 14.28 -13.07
C VAL A 291 4.68 15.21 -12.39
N ARG A 292 4.24 14.87 -11.17
CA ARG A 292 3.32 15.70 -10.39
C ARG A 292 3.92 17.07 -10.06
N GLU A 293 5.19 17.11 -9.64
CA GLU A 293 5.90 18.37 -9.32
C GLU A 293 5.99 19.29 -10.55
N GLU A 294 6.34 18.73 -11.71
CA GLU A 294 6.42 19.45 -12.98
C GLU A 294 5.05 19.96 -13.43
N TRP A 295 4.00 19.13 -13.33
CA TRP A 295 2.64 19.54 -13.63
C TRP A 295 2.17 20.68 -12.72
N THR A 296 2.31 20.51 -11.40
CA THR A 296 1.90 21.54 -10.43
C THR A 296 2.64 22.86 -10.67
N ARG A 297 3.95 22.80 -11.00
CA ARG A 297 4.72 23.99 -11.34
C ARG A 297 4.17 24.69 -12.58
N ARG A 298 3.92 23.95 -13.67
CA ARG A 298 3.36 24.50 -14.91
C ARG A 298 2.02 25.18 -14.66
N GLU A 299 1.13 24.56 -13.88
CA GLU A 299 -0.18 25.16 -13.59
C GLU A 299 -0.06 26.41 -12.71
N ILE A 300 0.86 26.43 -11.74
CA ILE A 300 1.14 27.66 -10.95
C ILE A 300 1.62 28.78 -11.89
N ASP A 301 2.55 28.49 -12.78
CA ASP A 301 3.12 29.50 -13.70
C ASP A 301 2.03 30.06 -14.63
N LYS A 302 1.19 29.19 -15.19
CA LYS A 302 0.02 29.60 -16.00
C LYS A 302 -0.96 30.47 -15.21
N ALA A 303 -1.31 30.06 -13.98
CA ALA A 303 -2.23 30.83 -13.14
C ALA A 303 -1.68 32.23 -12.82
N VAL A 304 -0.39 32.32 -12.50
CA VAL A 304 0.29 33.61 -12.26
C VAL A 304 0.30 34.49 -13.52
N GLU A 305 0.58 33.92 -14.68
CA GLU A 305 0.57 34.64 -15.96
C GLU A 305 -0.82 35.19 -16.30
N THR A 306 -1.85 34.34 -16.19
CA THR A 306 -3.25 34.73 -16.44
C THR A 306 -3.69 35.87 -15.52
N ILE A 307 -3.42 35.74 -14.22
CA ILE A 307 -3.76 36.78 -13.23
C ILE A 307 -3.01 38.09 -13.51
N SER A 308 -1.75 38.01 -13.99
CA SER A 308 -0.95 39.20 -14.30
C SER A 308 -1.45 39.93 -15.55
N LYS A 309 -1.98 39.20 -16.56
CA LYS A 309 -2.53 39.76 -17.81
C LYS A 309 -3.89 40.44 -17.61
N ASP A 310 -4.73 39.92 -16.72
CA ASP A 310 -6.06 40.47 -16.40
C ASP A 310 -6.02 41.79 -15.60
N GLY A 311 -4.89 42.51 -15.65
CA GLY A 311 -4.58 43.73 -14.92
C GLY A 311 -5.80 44.59 -14.59
N THR A 312 -6.00 44.84 -13.30
CA THR A 312 -6.98 45.80 -12.73
C THR A 312 -8.46 45.44 -12.64
N LYS A 313 -8.90 44.17 -12.80
CA LYS A 313 -10.19 43.71 -12.23
C LYS A 313 -9.98 42.82 -11.01
N HIS A 314 -9.49 43.40 -9.92
CA HIS A 314 -9.36 42.75 -8.59
C HIS A 314 -10.71 42.36 -7.93
N THR A 315 -11.82 42.41 -8.70
CA THR A 315 -13.14 41.97 -8.30
C THR A 315 -13.55 40.69 -9.05
N LEU A 316 -13.38 39.56 -8.36
CA LEU A 316 -14.47 38.63 -8.04
C LEU A 316 -14.77 37.32 -8.80
N ALA A 317 -13.87 36.69 -9.57
CA ALA A 317 -14.11 35.29 -9.98
C ALA A 317 -12.83 34.45 -10.08
N THR A 318 -12.33 33.93 -8.95
CA THR A 318 -11.36 32.83 -8.96
C THR A 318 -11.99 31.62 -9.63
N ARG A 319 -11.35 31.03 -10.64
CA ARG A 319 -11.87 29.89 -11.39
C ARG A 319 -11.44 28.54 -10.83
N SER A 320 -10.44 28.54 -9.95
CA SER A 320 -9.92 27.32 -9.33
C SER A 320 -9.34 27.57 -7.95
N VAL A 321 -9.10 26.48 -7.21
CA VAL A 321 -8.40 26.53 -5.91
C VAL A 321 -6.99 27.10 -6.08
N LEU A 322 -6.29 26.75 -7.16
CA LEU A 322 -4.94 27.23 -7.42
C LEU A 322 -4.92 28.75 -7.62
N GLU A 323 -5.78 29.30 -8.49
CA GLU A 323 -5.87 30.75 -8.69
C GLU A 323 -6.19 31.48 -7.38
N PHE A 324 -7.08 30.89 -6.56
CA PHE A 324 -7.40 31.41 -5.24
C PHE A 324 -6.16 31.49 -4.33
N MET A 325 -5.35 30.43 -4.29
CA MET A 325 -4.11 30.41 -3.50
C MET A 325 -3.08 31.43 -4.01
N VAL A 326 -2.97 31.62 -5.33
CA VAL A 326 -2.07 32.60 -5.95
C VAL A 326 -2.45 34.02 -5.53
N LEU A 327 -3.73 34.40 -5.68
CA LEU A 327 -4.23 35.72 -5.25
C LEU A 327 -4.03 35.95 -3.74
N ARG A 328 -4.19 34.90 -2.93
CA ARG A 328 -3.96 34.95 -1.48
C ARG A 328 -2.50 35.19 -1.13
N GLU A 329 -1.59 34.51 -1.80
CA GLU A 329 -0.15 34.73 -1.62
C GLU A 329 0.24 36.13 -2.07
N GLU A 330 -0.32 36.63 -3.17
CA GLU A 330 -0.09 37.98 -3.66
C GLU A 330 -0.56 39.05 -2.66
N ALA A 331 -1.80 38.94 -2.17
CA ALA A 331 -2.34 39.86 -1.17
C ALA A 331 -1.55 39.81 0.15
N ALA A 332 -1.14 38.61 0.59
CA ALA A 332 -0.32 38.45 1.78
C ALA A 332 1.11 38.99 1.59
N ALA A 333 1.66 38.93 0.38
CA ALA A 333 2.96 39.49 0.05
C ALA A 333 2.93 41.01 0.01
N ARG A 334 1.88 41.59 -0.59
CA ARG A 334 1.62 43.03 -0.62
C ARG A 334 1.48 43.62 0.80
N LYS A 335 0.70 42.96 1.67
CA LYS A 335 0.54 43.37 3.07
C LYS A 335 1.84 43.27 3.88
N ALA A 336 2.72 42.36 3.53
CA ALA A 336 3.99 42.14 4.22
C ALA A 336 5.18 42.81 3.52
N GLU A 337 4.92 43.71 2.55
CA GLU A 337 5.93 44.48 1.81
C GLU A 337 7.08 43.60 1.26
N ARG A 338 6.72 42.43 0.72
CA ARG A 338 7.66 41.45 0.18
C ARG A 338 7.22 40.99 -1.20
N PRO A 339 8.13 40.46 -2.04
CA PRO A 339 7.72 39.79 -3.26
C PRO A 339 6.86 38.55 -2.97
N PRO A 340 5.87 38.25 -3.83
CA PRO A 340 5.09 37.01 -3.73
C PRO A 340 5.99 35.80 -3.95
N ARG A 341 5.70 34.71 -3.24
CA ARG A 341 6.47 33.46 -3.35
C ARG A 341 5.53 32.31 -3.67
N PHE A 342 5.17 32.21 -4.96
CA PHE A 342 4.21 31.22 -5.46
C PHE A 342 4.72 29.77 -5.37
N HIS A 343 6.04 29.55 -5.47
CA HIS A 343 6.60 28.20 -5.39
C HIS A 343 6.98 27.71 -3.98
N ARG A 344 6.35 28.24 -2.93
CA ARG A 344 6.55 27.67 -1.58
C ARG A 344 5.93 26.28 -1.52
N ARG A 345 6.64 25.34 -0.87
CA ARG A 345 6.17 23.96 -0.63
C ARG A 345 4.75 23.86 -0.07
N ARG A 346 4.32 24.83 0.76
CA ARG A 346 2.95 24.88 1.27
C ARG A 346 1.87 24.95 0.20
N ILE A 347 2.09 25.65 -0.92
CA ILE A 347 1.08 25.79 -1.98
C ILE A 347 0.94 24.46 -2.71
N TYR A 348 2.07 23.84 -3.07
CA TYR A 348 2.11 22.49 -3.67
C TYR A 348 1.40 21.46 -2.80
N ASP A 349 1.74 21.41 -1.51
CA ASP A 349 1.26 20.37 -0.61
C ASP A 349 -0.20 20.60 -0.19
N GLU A 350 -0.67 21.86 -0.05
CA GLU A 350 -2.09 22.15 0.21
C GLU A 350 -2.97 21.84 -1.00
N LEU A 351 -2.52 22.20 -2.20
CA LEU A 351 -3.24 21.90 -3.43
C LEU A 351 -3.33 20.40 -3.66
N PHE A 352 -2.22 19.68 -3.48
CA PHE A 352 -2.22 18.23 -3.62
C PHE A 352 -3.01 17.52 -2.50
N GLY A 353 -2.93 18.03 -1.27
CA GLY A 353 -3.74 17.54 -0.16
C GLY A 353 -5.24 17.73 -0.38
N PHE A 354 -5.65 18.79 -1.09
CA PHE A 354 -7.04 19.02 -1.50
C PHE A 354 -7.53 17.92 -2.46
N ILE A 355 -6.71 17.57 -3.46
CA ILE A 355 -7.02 16.51 -4.44
C ILE A 355 -7.11 15.13 -3.77
N ILE A 356 -6.09 14.74 -2.99
CA ILE A 356 -6.09 13.45 -2.29
C ILE A 356 -7.32 13.31 -1.39
N ALA A 357 -7.63 14.35 -0.60
CA ALA A 357 -8.72 14.29 0.35
C ALA A 357 -10.09 14.26 -0.33
N GLY A 358 -10.27 14.99 -1.43
CA GLY A 358 -11.55 15.10 -2.15
C GLY A 358 -11.84 13.97 -3.14
N HIS A 359 -10.82 13.23 -3.58
CA HIS A 359 -10.97 12.10 -4.50
C HIS A 359 -11.40 10.82 -3.77
N ASP A 360 -10.47 10.18 -3.04
CA ASP A 360 -10.66 8.82 -2.50
C ASP A 360 -11.89 8.74 -1.58
N THR A 361 -12.09 9.75 -0.74
CA THR A 361 -13.17 9.69 0.26
C THR A 361 -14.56 9.83 -0.37
N THR A 362 -14.70 10.69 -1.39
CA THR A 362 -15.95 10.86 -2.13
C THR A 362 -16.23 9.64 -3.01
N ALA A 363 -15.21 9.11 -3.71
CA ALA A 363 -15.34 7.90 -4.52
C ALA A 363 -15.80 6.69 -3.70
N ALA A 364 -15.19 6.49 -2.53
CA ALA A 364 -15.57 5.45 -1.58
C ALA A 364 -17.02 5.61 -1.11
N THR A 365 -17.42 6.83 -0.74
CA THR A 365 -18.78 7.14 -0.25
C THR A 365 -19.83 6.87 -1.34
N LEU A 366 -19.57 7.30 -2.57
CA LEU A 366 -20.46 7.06 -3.72
C LEU A 366 -20.57 5.57 -4.05
N SER A 367 -19.45 4.84 -4.03
CA SER A 367 -19.44 3.40 -4.28
C SER A 367 -20.28 2.64 -3.23
N TRP A 368 -20.13 2.98 -1.95
CA TRP A 368 -20.98 2.45 -0.88
C TRP A 368 -22.44 2.84 -1.06
N GLY A 369 -22.71 4.09 -1.42
CA GLY A 369 -24.08 4.56 -1.60
C GLY A 369 -24.79 3.88 -2.76
N VAL A 370 -24.10 3.59 -3.88
CA VAL A 370 -24.68 2.84 -5.00
C VAL A 370 -25.13 1.47 -4.54
N ARG A 371 -24.29 0.81 -3.74
CA ARG A 371 -24.63 -0.48 -3.12
C ARG A 371 -25.84 -0.37 -2.19
N TYR A 372 -25.83 0.59 -1.25
CA TYR A 372 -26.92 0.74 -0.28
C TYR A 372 -28.26 1.07 -0.95
N ILE A 373 -28.25 1.90 -1.99
CA ILE A 373 -29.46 2.29 -2.72
C ILE A 373 -29.97 1.14 -3.61
N ALA A 374 -29.07 0.37 -4.23
CA ALA A 374 -29.45 -0.82 -5.00
C ALA A 374 -30.14 -1.89 -4.13
N ASP A 375 -29.73 -2.00 -2.86
CA ASP A 375 -30.32 -2.91 -1.88
C ASP A 375 -31.54 -2.31 -1.14
N ALA A 376 -31.93 -1.06 -1.45
CA ALA A 376 -33.04 -0.34 -0.81
C ALA A 376 -34.03 0.25 -1.84
N PRO A 377 -34.77 -0.58 -2.60
CA PRO A 377 -35.63 -0.12 -3.70
C PRO A 377 -36.71 0.89 -3.27
N LEU A 378 -37.31 0.72 -2.07
CA LEU A 378 -38.31 1.65 -1.56
C LEU A 378 -37.73 3.06 -1.29
N ALA A 379 -36.51 3.13 -0.77
CA ALA A 379 -35.83 4.40 -0.53
C ALA A 379 -35.42 5.06 -1.87
N GLN A 380 -34.99 4.23 -2.84
CA GLN A 380 -34.65 4.68 -4.19
C GLN A 380 -35.86 5.30 -4.91
N GLU A 381 -37.00 4.60 -4.89
CA GLU A 381 -38.25 5.07 -5.51
C GLU A 381 -38.74 6.35 -4.85
N LYS A 382 -38.79 6.40 -3.50
CA LYS A 382 -39.17 7.62 -2.76
C LYS A 382 -38.27 8.80 -3.14
N LEU A 383 -36.95 8.60 -3.17
CA LEU A 383 -36.01 9.66 -3.56
C LEU A 383 -36.25 10.10 -5.01
N ARG A 384 -36.39 9.17 -5.96
CA ARG A 384 -36.63 9.50 -7.38
C ARG A 384 -37.92 10.30 -7.56
N SER A 385 -39.03 9.86 -6.97
CA SER A 385 -40.31 10.57 -7.08
C SER A 385 -40.23 11.98 -6.48
N LEU A 386 -39.55 12.15 -5.34
CA LEU A 386 -39.34 13.46 -4.74
C LEU A 386 -38.50 14.38 -5.63
N LEU A 387 -37.43 13.86 -6.24
CA LEU A 387 -36.60 14.63 -7.17
C LEU A 387 -37.41 15.07 -8.40
N GLN A 388 -38.20 14.18 -8.99
CA GLN A 388 -39.08 14.47 -10.12
C GLN A 388 -40.13 15.55 -9.78
N ASN A 389 -40.70 15.51 -8.58
CA ASN A 389 -41.66 16.51 -8.12
C ASN A 389 -41.01 17.88 -7.89
N VAL A 390 -39.85 17.91 -7.22
CA VAL A 390 -39.10 19.15 -6.94
C VAL A 390 -38.60 19.80 -8.23
N PHE A 391 -38.13 19.01 -9.19
CA PHE A 391 -37.65 19.46 -10.49
C PHE A 391 -38.67 19.23 -11.61
N SER A 392 -39.96 19.47 -11.32
CA SER A 392 -41.06 19.23 -12.26
C SER A 392 -40.93 20.00 -13.58
N ALA A 393 -40.36 21.21 -13.55
CA ALA A 393 -40.05 21.98 -14.76
C ALA A 393 -39.01 21.26 -15.64
N ALA A 394 -37.90 20.79 -15.04
CA ALA A 394 -36.89 20.03 -15.75
C ALA A 394 -37.46 18.73 -16.35
N LEU A 395 -38.35 18.05 -15.60
CA LEU A 395 -39.05 16.86 -16.06
C LEU A 395 -39.96 17.15 -17.26
N ALA A 396 -40.77 18.22 -17.19
CA ALA A 396 -41.66 18.64 -18.26
C ALA A 396 -40.90 19.08 -19.53
N GLU A 397 -39.71 19.64 -19.36
CA GLU A 397 -38.82 20.06 -20.44
C GLU A 397 -37.92 18.92 -20.97
N HIS A 398 -38.03 17.70 -20.43
CA HIS A 398 -37.19 16.55 -20.77
C HIS A 398 -35.68 16.83 -20.68
N ARG A 399 -35.28 17.63 -19.69
CA ARG A 399 -33.88 17.96 -19.39
C ARG A 399 -33.48 17.50 -18.00
N GLN A 400 -32.18 17.50 -17.74
CA GLN A 400 -31.69 17.32 -16.38
C GLN A 400 -31.85 18.61 -15.56
N PRO A 401 -32.00 18.50 -14.22
CA PRO A 401 -31.95 19.66 -13.33
C PRO A 401 -30.60 20.36 -13.47
N THR A 402 -30.62 21.68 -13.64
CA THR A 402 -29.43 22.51 -13.76
C THR A 402 -28.69 22.63 -12.42
N THR A 403 -27.41 23.02 -12.48
CA THR A 403 -26.59 23.29 -11.29
C THR A 403 -27.29 24.21 -10.28
N ASP A 404 -27.89 25.31 -10.75
CA ASP A 404 -28.55 26.29 -9.87
C ASP A 404 -29.84 25.74 -9.25
N GLU A 405 -30.63 24.97 -9.99
CA GLU A 405 -31.81 24.26 -9.46
C GLU A 405 -31.38 23.27 -8.37
N ILE A 406 -30.32 22.48 -8.58
CA ILE A 406 -29.83 21.49 -7.62
C ILE A 406 -29.33 22.13 -6.32
N ILE A 407 -28.58 23.24 -6.42
CA ILE A 407 -27.99 23.89 -5.24
C ILE A 407 -29.06 24.61 -4.40
N SER A 408 -30.05 25.21 -5.05
CA SER A 408 -31.08 26.02 -4.39
C SER A 408 -32.22 25.19 -3.81
N ALA A 409 -32.45 23.97 -4.32
CA ALA A 409 -33.51 23.10 -3.84
C ALA A 409 -33.27 22.61 -2.40
N SER A 410 -34.32 22.65 -1.59
CA SER A 410 -34.38 21.97 -0.29
C SER A 410 -35.07 20.64 -0.44
N ILE A 411 -34.34 19.54 -0.25
CA ILE A 411 -34.83 18.18 -0.43
C ILE A 411 -34.44 17.38 0.82
N PRO A 412 -35.21 17.48 1.92
CA PRO A 412 -34.87 16.85 3.20
C PRO A 412 -34.54 15.37 3.10
N TYR A 413 -35.28 14.62 2.27
CA TYR A 413 -35.05 13.20 2.08
C TYR A 413 -33.73 12.89 1.36
N LEU A 414 -33.27 13.73 0.43
CA LEU A 414 -31.96 13.60 -0.19
C LEU A 414 -30.84 13.82 0.84
N ASP A 415 -30.98 14.84 1.69
CA ASP A 415 -30.03 15.10 2.77
C ASP A 415 -29.97 13.93 3.76
N ALA A 416 -31.13 13.33 4.08
CA ALA A 416 -31.23 12.13 4.90
C ALA A 416 -30.57 10.90 4.26
N VAL A 417 -30.77 10.68 2.95
CA VAL A 417 -30.10 9.62 2.19
C VAL A 417 -28.59 9.79 2.21
N ILE A 418 -28.09 11.01 1.97
CA ILE A 418 -26.66 11.32 2.01
C ILE A 418 -26.09 11.08 3.40
N GLU A 419 -26.77 11.53 4.46
CA GLU A 419 -26.32 11.36 5.84
C GLU A 419 -26.27 9.87 6.24
N GLU A 420 -27.23 9.07 5.79
CA GLU A 420 -27.28 7.62 6.05
C GLU A 420 -26.18 6.85 5.29
N ILE A 421 -25.90 7.22 4.03
CA ILE A 421 -24.75 6.69 3.28
C ILE A 421 -23.44 7.03 4.00
N LEU A 422 -23.27 8.27 4.47
CA LEU A 422 -22.08 8.71 5.19
C LEU A 422 -21.92 8.02 6.54
N ARG A 423 -23.02 7.70 7.23
CA ARG A 423 -23.01 6.95 8.48
C ARG A 423 -22.55 5.51 8.27
N LEU A 424 -23.13 4.82 7.27
CA LEU A 424 -22.86 3.40 7.04
C LEU A 424 -21.59 3.12 6.24
N SER A 425 -21.11 4.06 5.43
CA SER A 425 -19.84 3.88 4.71
C SER A 425 -18.61 3.96 5.63
N ALA A 426 -18.66 4.83 6.66
CA ALA A 426 -17.58 5.07 7.63
C ALA A 426 -16.17 5.05 7.02
N VAL A 427 -16.01 5.72 5.87
CA VAL A 427 -14.84 5.64 4.97
C VAL A 427 -13.51 5.85 5.70
N LEU A 428 -13.48 6.74 6.69
CA LEU A 428 -12.37 6.85 7.64
C LEU A 428 -12.82 6.32 9.00
N PRO A 429 -12.55 5.05 9.34
CA PRO A 429 -13.13 4.41 10.53
C PRO A 429 -12.50 4.87 11.85
N ILE A 430 -11.36 5.59 11.81
CA ILE A 430 -10.63 5.99 13.01
C ILE A 430 -10.14 7.44 12.90
N VAL A 431 -10.43 8.23 13.92
CA VAL A 431 -9.74 9.51 14.19
C VAL A 431 -8.84 9.30 15.40
N SER A 432 -7.69 10.00 15.50
CA SER A 432 -6.85 9.91 16.69
C SER A 432 -6.39 11.26 17.25
N ARG A 433 -6.18 11.28 18.56
CA ARG A 433 -5.56 12.38 19.32
C ARG A 433 -4.47 11.84 20.22
N VAL A 434 -3.66 12.74 20.76
CA VAL A 434 -2.71 12.46 21.85
C VAL A 434 -3.08 13.32 23.05
N ALA A 435 -3.06 12.73 24.24
CA ALA A 435 -3.20 13.46 25.49
C ALA A 435 -1.97 14.36 25.71
N MET A 436 -2.19 15.66 25.84
CA MET A 436 -1.14 16.66 26.01
C MET A 436 -0.75 16.86 27.48
N VAL A 437 -1.64 16.45 28.39
CA VAL A 437 -1.51 16.46 29.85
C VAL A 437 -2.03 15.13 30.39
N ASP A 438 -1.74 14.82 31.65
CA ASP A 438 -2.45 13.74 32.35
C ASP A 438 -3.92 14.15 32.49
N THR A 439 -4.82 13.24 32.15
CA THR A 439 -6.25 13.53 32.03
C THR A 439 -7.09 12.30 32.36
N THR A 440 -8.42 12.40 32.28
CA THR A 440 -9.35 11.30 32.48
C THR A 440 -10.29 11.11 31.29
N ILE A 441 -10.60 9.85 30.97
CA ILE A 441 -11.63 9.46 29.99
C ILE A 441 -12.47 8.37 30.63
N LEU A 442 -13.79 8.60 30.72
CA LEU A 442 -14.75 7.66 31.31
C LEU A 442 -14.31 7.09 32.69
N GLY A 443 -13.79 7.96 33.56
CA GLY A 443 -13.30 7.60 34.90
C GLY A 443 -11.89 7.00 34.95
N HIS A 444 -11.25 6.73 33.82
CA HIS A 444 -9.89 6.17 33.76
C HIS A 444 -8.83 7.26 33.58
N VAL A 445 -7.72 7.17 34.32
CA VAL A 445 -6.57 8.07 34.18
C VAL A 445 -5.82 7.75 32.90
N ILE A 446 -5.68 8.75 32.04
CA ILE A 446 -4.96 8.69 30.76
C ILE A 446 -3.69 9.55 30.88
N PRO A 447 -2.50 8.92 30.92
CA PRO A 447 -1.25 9.66 31.03
C PRO A 447 -0.95 10.50 29.78
N LYS A 448 -0.27 11.63 29.96
CA LYS A 448 0.28 12.47 28.90
C LYS A 448 1.07 11.65 27.88
N GLY A 449 0.89 11.95 26.59
CA GLY A 449 1.53 11.24 25.48
C GLY A 449 0.81 9.95 25.06
N THR A 450 -0.25 9.56 25.75
CA THR A 450 -1.10 8.42 25.33
C THR A 450 -1.93 8.83 24.12
N SER A 451 -1.96 7.97 23.10
CA SER A 451 -2.79 8.23 21.91
C SER A 451 -4.14 7.54 22.07
N VAL A 452 -5.19 8.31 21.78
CA VAL A 452 -6.59 7.88 21.87
C VAL A 452 -7.16 7.79 20.46
N PHE A 453 -7.74 6.64 20.12
CA PHE A 453 -8.42 6.34 18.87
C PHE A 453 -9.92 6.42 19.09
N PHE A 454 -10.61 7.18 18.25
CA PHE A 454 -12.05 7.34 18.24
C PHE A 454 -12.60 6.54 17.06
N THR A 455 -13.39 5.51 17.34
CA THR A 455 -13.95 4.62 16.31
C THR A 455 -15.20 5.23 15.70
N LEU A 456 -15.15 5.53 14.39
CA LEU A 456 -16.26 6.10 13.61
C LEU A 456 -17.20 5.03 13.05
N ASN A 457 -16.79 3.77 13.08
CA ASN A 457 -17.58 2.58 12.71
C ASN A 457 -17.91 1.70 13.94
N GLY A 458 -17.75 2.26 15.14
CA GLY A 458 -17.89 1.52 16.40
C GLY A 458 -19.34 1.31 16.86
N PRO A 459 -19.50 0.68 18.04
CA PRO A 459 -20.76 0.66 18.78
C PRO A 459 -21.43 2.04 18.81
N ARG A 460 -22.77 2.07 18.78
CA ARG A 460 -23.64 3.26 18.72
C ARG A 460 -23.71 3.96 17.35
N LEU A 461 -22.71 3.84 16.48
CA LEU A 461 -22.72 4.44 15.13
C LEU A 461 -23.20 3.47 14.05
N MET A 462 -22.58 2.29 13.99
CA MET A 462 -22.90 1.25 12.99
C MET A 462 -23.29 -0.08 13.63
N LYS A 463 -23.19 -0.20 14.95
CA LYS A 463 -23.45 -1.41 15.72
C LYS A 463 -24.19 -1.04 17.00
N THR A 464 -24.80 -2.01 17.67
CA THR A 464 -25.50 -1.79 18.94
C THR A 464 -24.63 -1.04 19.95
N ALA A 465 -25.23 -0.09 20.65
CA ALA A 465 -24.52 0.75 21.62
C ALA A 465 -24.09 -0.06 22.86
N ILE A 466 -22.90 0.25 23.39
CA ILE A 466 -22.49 -0.19 24.72
C ILE A 466 -23.01 0.84 25.73
N THR A 467 -23.74 0.39 26.75
CA THR A 467 -24.27 1.26 27.80
C THR A 467 -23.15 1.86 28.64
N VAL A 468 -23.14 3.18 28.78
CA VAL A 468 -22.14 3.89 29.59
C VAL A 468 -22.88 4.71 30.65
N PRO A 469 -22.60 4.49 31.95
CA PRO A 469 -23.17 5.28 33.03
C PRO A 469 -22.92 6.78 32.84
N GLU A 470 -23.91 7.62 33.12
CA GLU A 470 -23.76 9.06 32.88
C GLU A 470 -22.71 9.70 33.80
N ALA A 471 -22.63 9.24 35.05
CA ALA A 471 -21.74 9.79 36.08
C ALA A 471 -20.24 9.67 35.74
N ILE A 472 -19.85 8.75 34.86
CA ILE A 472 -18.43 8.55 34.48
C ILE A 472 -18.02 9.40 33.27
N ARG A 473 -18.96 9.99 32.53
CA ARG A 473 -18.67 10.91 31.43
C ARG A 473 -18.12 12.24 31.95
N SER A 474 -17.36 12.95 31.13
CA SER A 474 -16.91 14.31 31.48
C SER A 474 -18.10 15.22 31.77
N GLU A 475 -17.93 16.21 32.65
CA GLU A 475 -18.99 17.19 32.97
C GLU A 475 -19.50 17.90 31.69
N SER A 476 -18.58 18.26 30.79
CA SER A 476 -18.91 18.91 29.52
C SER A 476 -19.62 17.98 28.52
N SER A 477 -19.41 16.67 28.63
CA SER A 477 -20.16 15.64 27.90
C SER A 477 -21.57 15.48 28.48
N GLN A 478 -21.72 15.44 29.81
CA GLN A 478 -23.01 15.31 30.51
C GLN A 478 -24.00 16.40 30.11
N GLY A 479 -23.54 17.65 30.01
CA GLY A 479 -24.35 18.78 29.56
C GLY A 479 -24.86 18.70 28.10
N THR A 480 -24.49 17.67 27.33
CA THR A 480 -24.96 17.47 25.94
C THR A 480 -25.89 16.27 25.76
N LYS A 481 -26.39 15.69 26.85
CA LYS A 481 -27.21 14.46 26.82
C LYS A 481 -28.41 14.54 25.87
N SER A 482 -29.17 15.63 25.93
CA SER A 482 -30.37 15.85 25.13
C SER A 482 -30.09 16.38 23.72
N ARG A 483 -28.83 16.61 23.37
CA ARG A 483 -28.47 17.26 22.10
C ARG A 483 -28.62 16.33 20.90
N TYR A 484 -28.46 15.03 21.10
CA TYR A 484 -28.49 14.02 20.04
C TYR A 484 -29.55 12.97 20.36
N GLY A 485 -30.30 12.55 19.33
CA GLY A 485 -31.24 11.45 19.45
C GLY A 485 -30.54 10.10 19.65
N GLU A 486 -31.33 9.09 20.03
CA GLU A 486 -30.89 7.71 20.19
C GLU A 486 -31.64 6.82 19.19
N TRP A 487 -30.90 5.95 18.50
CA TRP A 487 -31.48 4.97 17.57
C TRP A 487 -31.75 3.65 18.26
N ARG A 488 -32.70 2.88 17.70
CA ARG A 488 -33.00 1.54 18.17
C ARG A 488 -31.83 0.61 17.86
N ALA A 489 -31.53 -0.28 18.80
CA ALA A 489 -30.43 -1.22 18.66
C ALA A 489 -30.61 -2.18 17.47
N GLU A 490 -31.86 -2.52 17.15
CA GLU A 490 -32.27 -3.52 16.17
C GLU A 490 -32.08 -3.06 14.72
N ASP A 491 -32.17 -1.75 14.47
CA ASP A 491 -32.18 -1.18 13.12
C ASP A 491 -30.90 -0.39 12.78
N VAL A 492 -29.94 -0.29 13.70
CA VAL A 492 -28.73 0.54 13.52
C VAL A 492 -27.86 0.10 12.34
N GLU A 493 -27.91 -1.18 11.97
CA GLU A 493 -27.14 -1.72 10.84
C GLU A 493 -27.87 -1.53 9.50
N GLN A 494 -29.16 -1.19 9.53
CA GLN A 494 -29.99 -1.04 8.34
C GLN A 494 -29.88 0.35 7.74
N PHE A 495 -29.97 0.43 6.42
CA PHE A 495 -30.04 1.68 5.67
C PHE A 495 -31.45 2.27 5.77
N ILE A 496 -31.66 3.24 6.67
CA ILE A 496 -32.97 3.88 6.90
C ILE A 496 -32.78 5.40 6.88
N PRO A 497 -32.96 6.07 5.73
CA PRO A 497 -32.88 7.52 5.64
C PRO A 497 -33.86 8.24 6.59
N GLU A 498 -35.06 7.68 6.79
CA GLU A 498 -36.14 8.27 7.60
C GLU A 498 -35.72 8.57 9.04
N ARG A 499 -34.67 7.91 9.57
CA ARG A 499 -34.16 8.16 10.92
C ARG A 499 -33.63 9.59 11.09
N TRP A 500 -33.32 10.28 10.00
CA TRP A 500 -32.82 11.66 9.98
C TRP A 500 -33.91 12.69 9.75
N ILE A 501 -35.18 12.28 9.64
CA ILE A 501 -36.30 13.16 9.34
C ILE A 501 -37.10 13.49 10.61
N ASP A 502 -37.44 14.76 10.77
CA ASP A 502 -38.51 15.25 11.64
C ASP A 502 -39.76 15.48 10.81
N VAL A 503 -40.91 15.10 11.36
CA VAL A 503 -42.23 15.36 10.77
C VAL A 503 -42.98 16.25 11.75
N ASP A 504 -43.41 17.43 11.28
CA ASP A 504 -44.23 18.32 12.10
C ASP A 504 -45.70 17.89 12.14
N ASP A 505 -46.52 18.57 12.94
CA ASP A 505 -47.95 18.27 13.09
C ASP A 505 -48.75 18.39 11.78
N LYS A 506 -48.19 19.05 10.75
CA LYS A 506 -48.79 19.23 9.42
C LYS A 506 -48.28 18.19 8.41
N GLY A 507 -47.40 17.27 8.83
CA GLY A 507 -46.81 16.26 7.96
C GLY A 507 -45.62 16.75 7.13
N VAL A 508 -45.06 17.93 7.42
CA VAL A 508 -43.90 18.46 6.68
C VAL A 508 -42.63 17.77 7.18
N GLU A 509 -41.95 17.07 6.26
CA GLU A 509 -40.65 16.44 6.53
C GLU A 509 -39.54 17.51 6.53
N THR A 510 -38.67 17.49 7.55
CA THR A 510 -37.46 18.32 7.63
C THR A 510 -36.26 17.46 8.02
N PHE A 511 -35.08 17.78 7.49
CA PHE A 511 -33.85 17.05 7.81
C PHE A 511 -33.26 17.54 9.13
N ASN A 512 -32.91 16.60 10.01
CA ASN A 512 -32.29 16.89 11.29
C ASN A 512 -31.06 15.99 11.55
N ALA A 513 -29.88 16.55 11.29
CA ALA A 513 -28.59 15.91 11.58
C ALA A 513 -28.34 15.59 13.07
N MET A 514 -29.19 16.07 13.98
CA MET A 514 -29.09 15.82 15.42
C MET A 514 -29.93 14.62 15.87
N LYS A 515 -30.66 13.96 14.97
CA LYS A 515 -31.44 12.74 15.26
C LYS A 515 -30.62 11.56 15.74
N GLY A 516 -29.30 11.60 15.56
CA GLY A 516 -28.42 10.60 16.15
C GLY A 516 -26.95 10.95 16.08
N PRO A 517 -26.10 10.00 16.51
CA PRO A 517 -24.66 10.19 16.58
C PRO A 517 -24.04 10.24 15.17
N PHE A 518 -23.25 11.27 14.89
CA PHE A 518 -22.55 11.43 13.62
C PHE A 518 -21.17 12.08 13.79
N LEU A 519 -20.12 11.37 13.37
CA LEU A 519 -18.72 11.83 13.46
C LEU A 519 -17.91 11.55 12.18
N THR A 520 -18.55 11.22 11.05
CA THR A 520 -17.85 10.88 9.78
C THR A 520 -16.87 11.98 9.34
N PHE A 521 -17.20 13.25 9.55
CA PHE A 521 -16.32 14.39 9.27
C PHE A 521 -15.44 14.81 10.46
N GLY A 522 -15.39 14.03 11.53
CA GLY A 522 -14.79 14.43 12.81
C GLY A 522 -15.51 15.64 13.44
N SER A 523 -14.83 16.33 14.36
CA SER A 523 -15.36 17.54 15.00
C SER A 523 -14.26 18.49 15.47
N GLY A 524 -14.66 19.70 15.88
CA GLY A 524 -13.78 20.74 16.42
C GLY A 524 -12.87 21.38 15.36
N PRO A 525 -11.74 21.99 15.77
CA PRO A 525 -10.79 22.67 14.87
C PRO A 525 -10.18 21.77 13.78
N ARG A 526 -10.32 20.45 13.97
CA ARG A 526 -9.80 19.39 13.12
C ARG A 526 -10.91 18.58 12.44
N GLY A 527 -12.15 19.05 12.51
CA GLY A 527 -13.21 18.57 11.62
C GLY A 527 -12.80 18.77 10.15
N CYS A 528 -13.35 17.93 9.28
CA CYS A 528 -13.04 17.91 7.86
C CYS A 528 -13.20 19.31 7.27
N PHE A 529 -12.11 19.83 6.69
CA PHE A 529 -12.13 21.12 6.02
C PHE A 529 -13.09 21.08 4.82
N GLY A 530 -13.04 20.00 4.03
CA GLY A 530 -13.85 19.78 2.84
C GLY A 530 -15.31 19.39 3.08
N ARG A 531 -15.84 19.40 4.32
CA ARG A 531 -17.20 18.90 4.62
C ARG A 531 -18.25 19.46 3.67
N ARG A 532 -18.26 20.78 3.46
CA ARG A 532 -19.26 21.45 2.61
C ARG A 532 -19.11 21.10 1.13
N LEU A 533 -17.87 20.94 0.65
CA LEU A 533 -17.60 20.48 -0.71
C LEU A 533 -18.09 19.03 -0.90
N ALA A 534 -17.84 18.15 0.07
CA ALA A 534 -18.30 16.77 0.01
C ALA A 534 -19.83 16.68 -0.08
N TYR A 535 -20.59 17.43 0.72
CA TYR A 535 -22.06 17.46 0.58
C TYR A 535 -22.50 18.01 -0.78
N LEU A 536 -21.83 19.03 -1.31
CA LEU A 536 -22.13 19.57 -2.64
C LEU A 536 -21.88 18.52 -3.73
N GLN A 537 -20.73 17.84 -3.69
CA GLN A 537 -20.40 16.73 -4.60
C GLN A 537 -21.46 15.64 -4.50
N LEU A 538 -21.70 15.10 -3.31
CA LEU A 538 -22.67 14.03 -3.08
C LEU A 538 -24.07 14.43 -3.53
N ARG A 539 -24.51 15.67 -3.28
CA ARG A 539 -25.80 16.17 -3.76
C ARG A 539 -25.89 16.16 -5.28
N ILE A 540 -24.91 16.71 -5.99
CA ILE A 540 -24.92 16.74 -7.46
C ILE A 540 -24.85 15.32 -8.03
N PHE A 541 -23.96 14.47 -7.51
CA PHE A 541 -23.88 13.06 -7.90
C PHE A 541 -25.22 12.34 -7.68
N TRP A 542 -25.80 12.39 -6.48
CA TRP A 542 -27.03 11.65 -6.18
C TRP A 542 -28.24 12.17 -6.94
N VAL A 543 -28.38 13.48 -7.14
CA VAL A 543 -29.46 14.01 -7.98
C VAL A 543 -29.32 13.48 -9.40
N LEU A 544 -28.15 13.61 -10.03
CA LEU A 544 -27.98 13.20 -11.42
C LEU A 544 -28.01 11.68 -11.61
N LEU A 545 -27.46 10.91 -10.68
CA LEU A 545 -27.54 9.44 -10.73
C LEU A 545 -28.98 8.94 -10.56
N MET A 546 -29.74 9.45 -9.58
CA MET A 546 -31.14 9.05 -9.37
C MET A 546 -32.09 9.54 -10.46
N TRP A 547 -31.75 10.67 -11.10
CA TRP A 547 -32.49 11.21 -12.24
C TRP A 547 -32.37 10.32 -13.48
N ASN A 548 -31.20 9.72 -13.71
CA ASN A 548 -30.89 9.01 -14.95
C ASN A 548 -30.96 7.49 -14.83
N PHE A 549 -30.74 6.91 -13.65
CA PHE A 549 -30.54 5.48 -13.50
C PHE A 549 -31.40 4.86 -12.41
N GLU A 550 -31.78 3.61 -12.66
CA GLU A 550 -32.26 2.67 -11.66
C GLU A 550 -31.18 1.66 -11.33
N PHE A 551 -30.86 1.56 -10.05
CA PHE A 551 -29.90 0.62 -9.54
C PHE A 551 -30.65 -0.64 -9.12
N LEU A 552 -30.49 -1.68 -9.94
CA LEU A 552 -31.12 -2.98 -9.73
C LEU A 552 -30.28 -3.84 -8.77
N PRO A 553 -30.93 -4.71 -7.99
CA PRO A 553 -30.22 -5.68 -7.17
C PRO A 553 -29.42 -6.64 -8.06
N VAL A 554 -28.22 -7.00 -7.62
CA VAL A 554 -27.39 -8.02 -8.26
C VAL A 554 -27.54 -9.37 -7.55
N ASP A 555 -27.27 -10.46 -8.26
CA ASP A 555 -27.27 -11.82 -7.72
C ASP A 555 -26.42 -11.93 -6.45
N SER A 556 -26.81 -12.79 -5.50
CA SER A 556 -26.08 -12.97 -4.24
C SER A 556 -24.63 -13.41 -4.42
N GLU A 557 -24.33 -14.15 -5.49
CA GLU A 557 -22.96 -14.52 -5.88
C GLU A 557 -22.11 -13.29 -6.26
N LEU A 558 -22.76 -12.22 -6.73
CA LEU A 558 -22.15 -10.95 -7.07
C LEU A 558 -22.18 -9.94 -5.90
N ARG A 559 -22.61 -10.37 -4.71
CA ARG A 559 -22.66 -9.55 -3.49
C ARG A 559 -21.55 -9.96 -2.50
N SER A 560 -20.30 -9.58 -2.76
CA SER A 560 -19.22 -9.73 -1.75
C SER A 560 -19.40 -8.72 -0.62
N GLN A 561 -19.16 -9.11 0.65
CA GLN A 561 -19.06 -8.17 1.78
C GLN A 561 -17.63 -7.65 2.00
N ASP A 562 -16.68 -8.09 1.19
CA ASP A 562 -15.27 -7.73 1.32
C ASP A 562 -15.07 -6.25 1.01
N VAL A 563 -14.04 -5.68 1.64
CA VAL A 563 -13.68 -4.27 1.47
C VAL A 563 -12.19 -4.14 1.17
N VAL A 564 -11.83 -3.00 0.58
CA VAL A 564 -10.43 -2.62 0.33
C VAL A 564 -10.12 -1.36 1.11
N GLU A 565 -8.97 -1.36 1.77
CA GLU A 565 -8.47 -0.24 2.57
C GLU A 565 -7.40 0.58 1.81
N HIS A 566 -7.81 1.68 1.17
CA HIS A 566 -6.91 2.73 0.64
C HIS A 566 -6.76 3.87 1.66
N VAL A 567 -6.85 5.14 1.23
CA VAL A 567 -7.12 6.27 2.15
C VAL A 567 -8.45 6.03 2.87
N GLY A 568 -9.48 5.66 2.10
CA GLY A 568 -10.79 5.25 2.59
C GLY A 568 -10.97 3.73 2.74
N VAL A 569 -12.13 3.32 3.25
CA VAL A 569 -12.63 1.94 3.18
C VAL A 569 -13.69 1.88 2.07
N GLU A 570 -13.54 0.97 1.11
CA GLU A 570 -14.37 0.88 -0.08
C GLU A 570 -14.85 -0.56 -0.32
N PRO A 571 -15.97 -0.79 -1.04
CA PRO A 571 -16.35 -2.15 -1.43
C PRO A 571 -15.29 -2.82 -2.32
N HIS A 572 -15.08 -4.12 -2.15
CA HIS A 572 -14.19 -4.91 -3.00
C HIS A 572 -14.82 -5.19 -4.37
N ARG A 573 -14.01 -5.18 -5.43
CA ARG A 573 -14.38 -5.65 -6.78
C ARG A 573 -14.37 -7.18 -6.79
N LEU A 574 -15.48 -7.84 -7.06
CA LEU A 574 -15.45 -9.30 -7.26
C LEU A 574 -14.59 -9.65 -8.47
N ASP A 575 -13.65 -10.58 -8.28
CA ASP A 575 -12.96 -11.25 -9.38
C ASP A 575 -13.78 -12.49 -9.77
N PRO A 576 -14.46 -12.49 -10.93
CA PRO A 576 -15.31 -13.60 -11.34
C PRO A 576 -14.54 -14.88 -11.71
N TYR A 577 -13.20 -14.88 -11.69
CA TYR A 577 -12.37 -16.04 -12.07
C TYR A 577 -11.72 -16.78 -10.90
N GLY A 578 -11.99 -16.38 -9.65
CA GLY A 578 -11.49 -17.13 -8.48
C GLY A 578 -9.97 -17.12 -8.31
N TYR A 579 -9.24 -16.20 -8.93
CA TYR A 579 -7.85 -15.95 -8.57
C TYR A 579 -7.83 -15.22 -7.22
N GLY A 580 -7.52 -15.98 -6.16
CA GLY A 580 -7.50 -15.46 -4.80
C GLY A 580 -6.71 -14.17 -4.69
N ALA A 581 -7.28 -13.19 -3.98
CA ALA A 581 -6.67 -11.93 -3.54
C ALA A 581 -5.45 -11.50 -4.37
N VAL A 582 -5.69 -10.96 -5.57
CA VAL A 582 -4.66 -10.19 -6.27
C VAL A 582 -4.38 -8.96 -5.40
N ASN A 583 -3.33 -9.05 -4.58
CA ASN A 583 -2.73 -7.88 -3.96
C ASN A 583 -2.47 -6.86 -5.07
N ASN A 584 -2.97 -5.63 -4.89
CA ASN A 584 -2.74 -4.39 -5.64
C ASN A 584 -1.48 -4.33 -6.57
N GLU A 585 -1.44 -5.11 -7.65
CA GLU A 585 -0.39 -5.01 -8.68
C GLU A 585 -0.93 -4.80 -10.09
N THR A 586 -2.25 -4.57 -10.25
CA THR A 586 -2.82 -4.07 -11.50
C THR A 586 -3.35 -2.64 -11.36
N SER A 587 -2.47 -1.72 -10.93
CA SER A 587 -2.53 -0.31 -11.35
C SER A 587 -1.20 0.04 -12.02
N GLY A 588 -1.23 0.20 -13.35
CA GLY A 588 -0.14 0.85 -14.09
C GLY A 588 0.84 -0.06 -14.84
N THR A 589 0.35 -0.94 -15.72
CA THR A 589 0.90 -1.14 -17.08
C THR A 589 -0.08 -2.00 -17.88
N GLU A 590 -0.93 -1.37 -18.71
CA GLU A 590 -1.39 -2.09 -19.90
C GLU A 590 -0.16 -2.26 -20.80
N ALA A 591 0.23 -3.50 -21.02
CA ALA A 591 1.24 -3.82 -22.02
C ALA A 591 0.78 -3.28 -23.38
N THR A 592 1.71 -2.70 -24.13
CA THR A 592 1.48 -2.10 -25.45
C THR A 592 0.74 -3.06 -26.39
N PRO A 593 -0.01 -2.55 -27.40
CA PRO A 593 -0.79 -3.38 -28.31
C PRO A 593 0.00 -4.53 -28.96
N GLN A 594 1.30 -4.32 -29.23
CA GLN A 594 2.22 -5.36 -29.73
C GLN A 594 2.42 -6.53 -28.76
N VAL A 595 2.29 -6.34 -27.45
CA VAL A 595 2.38 -7.41 -26.44
C VAL A 595 1.05 -8.15 -26.31
N LYS A 596 -0.09 -7.46 -26.48
CA LYS A 596 -1.42 -8.09 -26.54
C LYS A 596 -1.58 -8.96 -27.81
N GLU A 597 -1.05 -8.50 -28.93
CA GLU A 597 -0.98 -9.24 -30.20
C GLU A 597 -0.04 -10.46 -30.09
N TRP A 598 1.06 -10.34 -29.33
CA TRP A 598 1.95 -11.47 -29.02
C TRP A 598 1.33 -12.50 -28.05
N LEU A 599 0.53 -12.05 -27.08
CA LEU A 599 -0.16 -12.92 -26.12
C LEU A 599 -1.33 -13.70 -26.75
N LEU A 600 -2.03 -13.11 -27.72
CA LEU A 600 -3.07 -13.82 -28.51
C LEU A 600 -2.46 -14.91 -29.40
N HIS A 601 -1.25 -14.70 -29.95
CA HIS A 601 -0.54 -15.73 -30.71
C HIS A 601 0.03 -16.89 -29.87
N LEU A 602 0.03 -16.79 -28.54
CA LEU A 602 0.46 -17.86 -27.63
C LEU A 602 -0.71 -18.72 -27.11
N GLN A 603 -1.97 -18.35 -27.40
CA GLN A 603 -3.16 -19.10 -26.99
C GLN A 603 -3.86 -19.87 -28.13
N GLU A 604 -3.38 -19.75 -29.37
CA GLU A 604 -3.83 -20.65 -30.43
C GLU A 604 -3.07 -21.99 -30.34
N THR A 605 -3.75 -23.02 -29.83
CA THR A 605 -3.39 -24.41 -30.12
C THR A 605 -3.43 -24.64 -31.64
N PRO A 606 -2.34 -25.10 -32.29
CA PRO A 606 -2.43 -25.59 -33.64
C PRO A 606 -3.04 -27.00 -33.62
N SER A 607 -4.37 -27.10 -33.44
CA SER A 607 -5.10 -28.23 -33.96
C SER A 607 -5.43 -27.94 -35.43
N GLN A 608 -4.84 -28.74 -36.33
CA GLN A 608 -5.06 -28.82 -37.77
C GLN A 608 -4.23 -27.89 -38.68
N ARG A 609 -2.97 -28.29 -38.91
CA ARG A 609 -2.40 -28.30 -40.26
C ARG A 609 -1.87 -29.70 -40.58
N SER A 610 -2.27 -30.16 -41.75
CA SER A 610 -2.09 -31.49 -42.35
C SER A 610 -0.63 -31.96 -42.43
N ILE A 611 -0.38 -33.17 -41.90
CA ILE A 611 0.84 -33.94 -42.13
C ILE A 611 0.65 -34.76 -43.42
N PRO A 612 1.55 -34.70 -44.42
CA PRO A 612 1.55 -35.63 -45.55
C PRO A 612 2.03 -37.04 -45.10
N PRO A 613 1.56 -38.13 -45.73
CA PRO A 613 1.68 -39.47 -45.18
C PRO A 613 3.12 -39.99 -45.23
N LEU A 614 3.60 -40.54 -44.10
CA LEU A 614 4.74 -41.45 -44.07
C LEU A 614 4.26 -42.88 -44.37
N PRO A 615 5.09 -43.72 -45.02
CA PRO A 615 4.68 -45.01 -45.56
C PRO A 615 4.40 -46.08 -44.48
N ALA A 616 3.65 -47.10 -44.92
CA ALA A 616 3.02 -48.19 -44.17
C ALA A 616 3.99 -49.08 -43.34
N PRO A 617 3.46 -49.93 -42.42
CA PRO A 617 4.11 -50.35 -41.20
C PRO A 617 5.02 -51.57 -41.38
N VAL A 618 6.05 -51.67 -40.54
CA VAL A 618 6.78 -52.91 -40.28
C VAL A 618 6.34 -53.48 -38.94
N GLN A 619 6.10 -54.79 -38.96
CA GLN A 619 5.35 -55.62 -38.02
C GLN A 619 5.93 -55.68 -36.59
N SER A 620 5.02 -55.91 -35.64
CA SER A 620 5.22 -56.51 -34.30
C SER A 620 6.10 -57.78 -34.36
N PRO A 621 6.73 -58.24 -33.26
CA PRO A 621 5.96 -58.91 -32.19
C PRO A 621 6.58 -58.85 -30.76
N LEU A 622 5.83 -59.47 -29.81
CA LEU A 622 6.16 -59.82 -28.41
C LEU A 622 5.80 -58.70 -27.41
N GLY A 623 4.69 -58.77 -26.67
CA GLY A 623 4.28 -59.86 -25.77
C GLY A 623 5.05 -59.69 -24.46
N VAL A 624 4.44 -59.21 -23.38
CA VAL A 624 4.07 -60.04 -22.21
C VAL A 624 3.24 -59.18 -21.23
N SER A 625 2.08 -59.71 -20.85
CA SER A 625 1.27 -59.35 -19.68
C SER A 625 1.84 -59.96 -18.41
N VAL A 626 1.60 -59.37 -17.23
CA VAL A 626 1.53 -59.95 -15.85
C VAL A 626 1.71 -58.75 -14.89
N SER A 627 1.06 -58.55 -13.74
CA SER A 627 -0.13 -59.03 -13.04
C SER A 627 -0.07 -58.33 -11.67
N GLN A 628 -1.19 -57.96 -11.06
CA GLN A 628 -1.21 -57.48 -9.67
C GLN A 628 -0.87 -58.62 -8.69
N SER A 629 -0.07 -58.32 -7.66
CA SER A 629 -0.11 -59.05 -6.38
C SER A 629 0.00 -58.04 -5.24
N GLY A 630 -0.90 -58.15 -4.27
CA GLY A 630 -0.98 -57.26 -3.12
C GLY A 630 -0.23 -57.82 -1.91
N THR A 631 0.16 -56.92 -1.01
CA THR A 631 0.35 -57.22 0.41
C THR A 631 0.07 -55.97 1.25
N THR A 632 -0.61 -56.23 2.35
CA THR A 632 -1.13 -55.34 3.39
C THR A 632 -0.03 -54.65 4.20
N GLY A 633 -0.15 -53.33 4.40
CA GLY A 633 0.62 -52.54 5.35
C GLY A 633 -0.14 -51.26 5.73
N THR A 634 -0.29 -51.03 7.03
CA THR A 634 -0.94 -49.91 7.74
C THR A 634 -0.59 -48.53 7.16
N PRO A 635 -1.53 -47.56 7.02
CA PRO A 635 -1.20 -46.24 6.48
C PRO A 635 -0.54 -45.35 7.55
N ALA A 636 0.71 -44.96 7.30
CA ALA A 636 1.37 -43.81 7.93
C ALA A 636 0.88 -42.50 7.23
N PRO A 637 0.86 -41.34 7.92
CA PRO A 637 0.17 -40.15 7.44
C PRO A 637 0.85 -39.58 6.18
N ALA A 638 0.06 -39.36 5.14
CA ALA A 638 0.50 -38.78 3.88
C ALA A 638 1.00 -37.34 4.08
N LEU A 639 2.27 -37.10 3.75
CA LEU A 639 2.82 -35.78 3.47
C LEU A 639 2.09 -35.20 2.24
N GLY A 640 1.28 -34.18 2.48
CA GLY A 640 0.59 -33.42 1.45
C GLY A 640 1.47 -32.36 0.81
N HIS A 641 1.31 -32.24 -0.51
CA HIS A 641 1.73 -31.15 -1.41
C HIS A 641 3.10 -31.25 -2.10
N ALA A 642 3.10 -31.95 -3.23
CA ALA A 642 3.81 -31.49 -4.43
C ALA A 642 2.88 -31.67 -5.65
N THR A 643 2.16 -30.62 -6.04
CA THR A 643 1.59 -30.54 -7.39
C THR A 643 2.76 -30.37 -8.36
N SER A 644 3.10 -31.43 -9.10
CA SER A 644 4.11 -31.39 -10.15
C SER A 644 3.62 -30.50 -11.30
N GLN A 645 4.09 -29.25 -11.34
CA GLN A 645 4.08 -28.46 -12.57
C GLN A 645 5.23 -28.95 -13.46
N ALA A 646 4.93 -29.33 -14.70
CA ALA A 646 5.95 -29.69 -15.67
C ALA A 646 6.81 -28.46 -16.00
N LEU A 647 8.13 -28.63 -16.02
CA LEU A 647 9.07 -27.58 -16.44
C LEU A 647 8.82 -27.21 -17.91
N GLU A 648 8.63 -25.92 -18.17
CA GLU A 648 8.50 -25.42 -19.54
C GLU A 648 9.84 -25.54 -20.29
N LEU A 649 9.78 -25.64 -21.62
CA LEU A 649 10.97 -25.81 -22.47
C LEU A 649 12.02 -24.70 -22.26
N ASN A 650 11.59 -23.46 -21.99
CA ASN A 650 12.48 -22.33 -21.71
C ASN A 650 13.19 -22.48 -20.36
N GLN A 651 12.52 -23.04 -19.34
CA GLN A 651 13.12 -23.30 -18.04
C GLN A 651 14.14 -24.45 -18.12
N LEU A 652 13.86 -25.47 -18.94
CA LEU A 652 14.82 -26.54 -19.25
C LEU A 652 16.07 -26.00 -19.96
N HIS A 653 15.89 -25.07 -20.91
CA HIS A 653 17.02 -24.41 -21.58
C HIS A 653 17.92 -23.65 -20.59
N LEU A 654 17.32 -22.84 -19.72
CA LEU A 654 18.07 -22.09 -18.70
C LEU A 654 18.75 -23.00 -17.68
N LEU A 655 18.10 -24.09 -17.27
CA LEU A 655 18.68 -25.06 -16.35
C LEU A 655 19.85 -25.84 -16.98
N HIS A 656 19.73 -26.17 -18.27
CA HIS A 656 20.83 -26.75 -19.04
C HIS A 656 21.99 -25.75 -19.15
N HIS A 657 21.70 -24.48 -19.45
CA HIS A 657 22.72 -23.42 -19.47
C HIS A 657 23.38 -23.21 -18.11
N TRP A 658 22.63 -23.32 -17.00
CA TRP A 658 23.18 -23.30 -15.65
C TRP A 658 24.23 -24.40 -15.46
N LYS A 659 23.87 -25.65 -15.79
CA LYS A 659 24.69 -26.82 -15.55
C LYS A 659 25.99 -26.82 -16.36
N ILE A 660 25.95 -26.35 -17.60
CA ILE A 660 27.10 -26.46 -18.53
C ILE A 660 27.95 -25.18 -18.56
N HIS A 661 27.34 -24.00 -18.40
CA HIS A 661 28.05 -22.72 -18.55
C HIS A 661 28.08 -21.92 -17.25
N THR A 662 26.93 -21.56 -16.68
CA THR A 662 26.89 -20.62 -15.54
C THR A 662 27.62 -21.16 -14.31
N SER A 663 27.44 -22.44 -13.97
CA SER A 663 28.08 -23.05 -12.80
C SER A 663 29.60 -23.17 -12.94
N VAL A 664 30.10 -23.43 -14.16
CA VAL A 664 31.54 -23.51 -14.46
C VAL A 664 32.19 -22.13 -14.36
N ASP A 665 31.54 -21.10 -14.90
CA ASP A 665 32.08 -19.74 -14.85
C ASP A 665 32.01 -19.11 -13.45
N LEU A 666 31.04 -19.52 -12.61
CA LEU A 666 30.92 -19.10 -11.21
C LEU A 666 31.91 -19.81 -10.27
N CYS A 667 32.36 -21.03 -10.58
CA CYS A 667 33.23 -21.82 -9.71
C CYS A 667 34.49 -22.31 -10.44
N ARG A 668 35.64 -21.71 -10.11
CA ARG A 668 36.96 -22.08 -10.68
C ARG A 668 37.66 -23.23 -9.97
N CYS A 669 37.12 -23.70 -8.83
CA CYS A 669 37.70 -24.79 -8.06
C CYS A 669 37.04 -26.12 -8.44
N SER A 670 37.80 -27.02 -9.09
CA SER A 670 37.30 -28.34 -9.53
C SER A 670 36.75 -29.20 -8.39
N LYS A 671 37.33 -29.10 -7.18
CA LYS A 671 36.90 -29.85 -5.99
C LYS A 671 35.51 -29.45 -5.48
N THR A 672 35.00 -28.27 -5.85
CA THR A 672 33.70 -27.74 -5.41
C THR A 672 32.70 -27.56 -6.54
N LEU A 673 33.08 -27.85 -7.78
CA LEU A 673 32.22 -27.67 -8.95
C LEU A 673 30.95 -28.52 -8.87
N TYR A 674 31.03 -29.71 -8.28
CA TYR A 674 29.89 -30.61 -8.07
C TYR A 674 28.74 -29.93 -7.27
N ILE A 675 29.07 -29.00 -6.37
CA ILE A 675 28.08 -28.30 -5.56
C ILE A 675 27.21 -27.41 -6.46
N TRP A 676 27.85 -26.68 -7.37
CA TRP A 676 27.17 -25.77 -8.29
C TRP A 676 26.42 -26.50 -9.42
N GLN A 677 26.95 -27.63 -9.88
CA GLN A 677 26.37 -28.41 -10.98
C GLN A 677 25.29 -29.42 -10.55
N GLU A 678 25.37 -29.95 -9.33
CA GLU A 678 24.50 -31.04 -8.88
C GLU A 678 23.76 -30.72 -7.59
N ALA A 679 24.45 -30.28 -6.53
CA ALA A 679 23.79 -30.05 -5.24
C ALA A 679 22.78 -28.89 -5.28
N LEU A 680 23.14 -27.72 -5.86
CA LEU A 680 22.22 -26.59 -5.93
C LEU A 680 20.97 -26.90 -6.80
N PRO A 681 21.09 -27.51 -8.00
CA PRO A 681 19.92 -27.93 -8.76
C PRO A 681 19.05 -28.97 -8.05
N GLN A 682 19.64 -29.91 -7.31
CA GLN A 682 18.87 -30.89 -6.51
C GLN A 682 18.01 -30.20 -5.46
N VAL A 683 18.56 -29.20 -4.76
CA VAL A 683 17.79 -28.35 -3.83
C VAL A 683 16.74 -27.55 -4.59
N GLY A 684 17.05 -27.06 -5.79
CA GLY A 684 16.09 -26.40 -6.69
C GLY A 684 14.89 -27.27 -7.06
N PHE A 685 15.10 -28.55 -7.35
CA PHE A 685 14.01 -29.48 -7.66
C PHE A 685 13.11 -29.76 -6.46
N GLN A 686 13.62 -29.66 -5.24
CA GLN A 686 12.84 -29.79 -4.01
C GLN A 686 12.12 -28.48 -3.64
N TYR A 687 12.74 -27.34 -3.94
CA TYR A 687 12.25 -26.02 -3.58
C TYR A 687 12.21 -25.09 -4.80
N GLN A 688 11.00 -24.87 -5.32
CA GLN A 688 10.76 -24.09 -6.54
C GLN A 688 11.37 -22.68 -6.52
N PHE A 689 11.43 -22.03 -5.35
CA PHE A 689 12.04 -20.71 -5.22
C PHE A 689 13.57 -20.72 -5.41
N VAL A 690 14.23 -21.83 -5.06
CA VAL A 690 15.64 -22.05 -5.33
C VAL A 690 15.85 -22.30 -6.82
N LEU A 691 14.99 -23.10 -7.46
CA LEU A 691 15.05 -23.32 -8.91
C LEU A 691 14.95 -21.99 -9.67
N HIS A 692 13.99 -21.13 -9.31
CA HIS A 692 13.88 -19.80 -9.90
C HIS A 692 15.12 -18.93 -9.64
N ALA A 693 15.79 -19.04 -8.49
CA ALA A 693 17.04 -18.32 -8.26
C ALA A 693 18.15 -18.75 -9.22
N LEU A 694 18.29 -20.05 -9.48
CA LEU A 694 19.27 -20.62 -10.42
C LEU A 694 18.96 -20.20 -11.86
N LEU A 695 17.69 -20.30 -12.27
CA LEU A 695 17.24 -19.89 -13.61
C LEU A 695 17.46 -18.40 -13.85
N GLY A 696 17.21 -17.57 -12.83
CA GLY A 696 17.43 -16.12 -12.88
C GLY A 696 18.90 -15.77 -13.11
N LEU A 697 19.81 -16.43 -12.39
CA LEU A 697 21.25 -16.27 -12.59
C LEU A 697 21.74 -16.81 -13.94
N ALA A 698 21.20 -17.94 -14.41
CA ALA A 698 21.52 -18.47 -15.74
C ALA A 698 21.10 -17.50 -16.85
N ALA A 699 19.93 -16.88 -16.73
CA ALA A 699 19.46 -15.88 -17.69
C ALA A 699 20.33 -14.61 -17.66
N LEU A 700 20.77 -14.16 -16.47
CA LEU A 700 21.75 -13.07 -16.37
C LEU A 700 23.11 -13.44 -16.96
N HIS A 701 23.52 -14.69 -16.83
CA HIS A 701 24.75 -15.20 -17.44
C HIS A 701 24.68 -15.20 -18.96
N ILE A 702 23.55 -15.59 -19.55
CA ILE A 702 23.29 -15.44 -20.99
C ILE A 702 23.31 -13.96 -21.38
N ALA A 703 22.71 -13.08 -20.58
CA ALA A 703 22.73 -11.65 -20.85
C ALA A 703 24.15 -11.04 -20.83
N TYR A 704 25.04 -11.61 -20.00
CA TYR A 704 26.45 -11.24 -19.92
C TYR A 704 27.24 -11.72 -21.15
N THR A 705 27.08 -12.99 -21.50
CA THR A 705 27.87 -13.67 -22.55
C THR A 705 27.37 -13.37 -23.97
N SER A 706 26.08 -13.06 -24.13
CA SER A 706 25.41 -12.89 -25.43
C SER A 706 24.79 -11.49 -25.57
N PRO A 707 25.49 -10.53 -26.23
CA PRO A 707 24.99 -9.17 -26.40
C PRO A 707 23.66 -9.06 -27.15
N THR A 708 23.39 -9.98 -28.09
CA THR A 708 22.18 -10.02 -28.92
C THR A 708 20.93 -10.38 -28.12
N GLU A 709 21.07 -11.21 -27.09
CA GLU A 709 19.96 -11.64 -26.23
C GLU A 709 19.89 -10.87 -24.90
N ARG A 710 20.84 -9.95 -24.68
CA ARG A 710 21.03 -9.24 -23.41
C ARG A 710 19.76 -8.67 -22.81
N ALA A 711 18.98 -7.91 -23.58
CA ALA A 711 17.76 -7.28 -23.07
C ALA A 711 16.69 -8.32 -22.69
N ARG A 712 16.53 -9.37 -23.50
CA ARG A 712 15.55 -10.44 -23.27
C ARG A 712 15.95 -11.28 -22.06
N SER A 713 17.19 -11.78 -22.01
CA SER A 713 17.68 -12.64 -20.93
C SER A 713 17.81 -11.90 -19.61
N TRP A 714 18.04 -10.59 -19.63
CA TRP A 714 17.98 -9.74 -18.45
C TRP A 714 16.57 -9.68 -17.84
N LEU A 715 15.55 -9.44 -18.66
CA LEU A 715 14.15 -9.43 -18.20
C LEU A 715 13.71 -10.78 -17.65
N VAL A 716 14.13 -11.88 -18.30
CA VAL A 716 13.90 -13.25 -17.82
C VAL A 716 14.61 -13.49 -16.47
N GLY A 717 15.84 -12.97 -16.32
CA GLY A 717 16.58 -12.99 -15.06
C GLY A 717 15.85 -12.27 -13.93
N MET A 718 15.32 -11.07 -14.20
CA MET A 718 14.53 -10.29 -13.25
C MET A 718 13.24 -11.00 -12.83
N TYR A 719 12.52 -11.57 -13.79
CA TYR A 719 11.30 -12.33 -13.53
C TYR A 719 11.55 -13.48 -12.56
N HIS A 720 12.51 -14.36 -12.89
CA HIS A 720 12.82 -15.51 -12.05
C HIS A 720 13.38 -15.11 -10.68
N HIS A 721 14.13 -14.01 -10.59
CA HIS A 721 14.56 -13.51 -9.29
C HIS A 721 13.41 -13.05 -8.39
N ASN A 722 12.40 -12.37 -8.94
CA ASN A 722 11.22 -11.95 -8.18
C ASN A 722 10.41 -13.16 -7.68
N GLU A 723 10.22 -14.18 -8.53
CA GLU A 723 9.58 -15.44 -8.11
C GLU A 723 10.37 -16.13 -6.99
N ALA A 724 11.69 -16.18 -7.12
CA ALA A 724 12.57 -16.73 -6.10
C ALA A 724 12.47 -15.98 -4.77
N LEU A 725 12.45 -14.64 -4.80
CA LEU A 725 12.33 -13.79 -3.61
C LEU A 725 10.99 -13.97 -2.89
N THR A 726 9.90 -14.11 -3.65
CA THR A 726 8.56 -14.35 -3.10
C THR A 726 8.52 -15.68 -2.36
N GLY A 727 9.05 -16.75 -2.96
CA GLY A 727 9.12 -18.05 -2.31
C GLY A 727 10.05 -18.08 -1.11
N PHE A 728 11.22 -17.43 -1.18
CA PHE A 728 12.13 -17.31 -0.05
C PHE A 728 11.50 -16.59 1.15
N ARG A 729 10.80 -15.47 0.93
CA ARG A 729 10.11 -14.73 2.00
C ARG A 729 9.07 -15.57 2.74
N ARG A 730 8.42 -16.52 2.05
CA ARG A 730 7.47 -17.45 2.64
C ARG A 730 8.19 -18.40 3.61
N GLU A 731 9.27 -19.03 3.15
CA GLU A 731 10.00 -20.03 3.93
C GLU A 731 10.86 -19.42 5.07
N LEU A 732 11.31 -18.16 4.94
CA LEU A 732 12.11 -17.46 5.96
C LEU A 732 11.35 -17.26 7.28
N SER A 733 10.01 -17.34 7.26
CA SER A 733 9.17 -17.18 8.45
C SER A 733 9.34 -18.32 9.48
N PHE A 734 9.80 -19.50 9.05
CA PHE A 734 10.06 -20.66 9.90
C PHE A 734 11.27 -21.45 9.39
N ILE A 735 12.46 -21.20 9.96
CA ILE A 735 13.69 -21.91 9.62
C ILE A 735 13.67 -23.30 10.29
N THR A 736 13.74 -24.35 9.49
CA THR A 736 13.74 -25.76 9.91
C THR A 736 14.96 -26.48 9.36
N GLU A 737 15.23 -27.71 9.81
CA GLU A 737 16.30 -28.55 9.26
C GLU A 737 16.09 -28.79 7.75
N GLU A 738 14.85 -29.09 7.34
CA GLU A 738 14.50 -29.44 5.96
C GLU A 738 14.68 -28.28 4.97
N ASN A 739 14.36 -27.04 5.35
CA ASN A 739 14.45 -25.89 4.44
C ASN A 739 15.76 -25.09 4.56
N SER A 740 16.66 -25.47 5.47
CA SER A 740 17.90 -24.74 5.76
C SER A 740 18.84 -24.65 4.55
N GLU A 741 19.03 -25.76 3.81
CA GLU A 741 19.84 -25.80 2.59
C GLU A 741 19.24 -24.91 1.49
N ALA A 742 17.91 -24.87 1.37
CA ALA A 742 17.21 -24.06 0.39
C ALA A 742 17.32 -22.55 0.68
N LEU A 743 17.16 -22.17 1.94
CA LEU A 743 17.30 -20.77 2.39
C LEU A 743 18.73 -20.27 2.18
N PHE A 744 19.73 -21.10 2.46
CA PHE A 744 21.13 -20.76 2.22
C PHE A 744 21.47 -20.69 0.72
N THR A 745 20.99 -21.65 -0.08
CA THR A 745 21.18 -21.64 -1.54
C THR A 745 20.64 -20.36 -2.16
N TRP A 746 19.41 -20.00 -1.81
CA TRP A 746 18.80 -18.77 -2.30
C TRP A 746 19.60 -17.53 -1.84
N SER A 747 20.02 -17.49 -0.58
CA SER A 747 20.79 -16.36 -0.05
C SER A 747 22.13 -16.19 -0.78
N LEU A 748 22.82 -17.30 -1.08
CA LEU A 748 24.02 -17.33 -1.90
C LEU A 748 23.75 -16.82 -3.33
N CYS A 749 22.68 -17.32 -3.97
CA CYS A 749 22.29 -16.90 -5.32
C CYS A 749 21.87 -15.43 -5.37
N ASN A 750 21.19 -14.93 -4.34
CA ASN A 750 20.76 -13.54 -4.23
C ASN A 750 21.96 -12.59 -4.10
N VAL A 751 23.00 -12.96 -3.35
CA VAL A 751 24.25 -12.20 -3.30
C VAL A 751 24.87 -12.08 -4.70
N LEU A 752 24.99 -13.20 -5.43
CA LEU A 752 25.50 -13.19 -6.81
C LEU A 752 24.63 -12.36 -7.75
N TYR A 753 23.31 -12.44 -7.61
CA TYR A 753 22.36 -11.67 -8.41
C TYR A 753 22.52 -10.17 -8.17
N VAL A 754 22.63 -9.73 -6.92
CA VAL A 754 22.83 -8.32 -6.58
C VAL A 754 24.17 -7.81 -7.11
N PHE A 755 25.24 -8.60 -6.99
CA PHE A 755 26.55 -8.20 -7.54
C PHE A 755 26.57 -8.14 -9.07
N THR A 756 25.95 -9.11 -9.74
CA THR A 756 25.85 -9.13 -11.22
C THR A 756 25.00 -7.98 -11.75
N THR A 757 23.91 -7.64 -11.05
CA THR A 757 23.04 -6.51 -11.43
C THR A 757 23.59 -5.13 -11.03
N SER A 758 24.51 -5.08 -10.06
CA SER A 758 25.20 -3.86 -9.64
C SER A 758 26.45 -3.54 -10.48
N ASN A 759 26.89 -4.48 -11.33
CA ASN A 759 28.01 -4.29 -12.24
C ASN A 759 27.62 -3.34 -13.41
N PRO A 760 28.52 -2.47 -13.93
CA PRO A 760 28.29 -1.55 -15.05
C PRO A 760 27.65 -2.09 -16.34
N LEU A 761 27.34 -3.39 -16.46
CA LEU A 761 26.61 -3.97 -17.59
C LEU A 761 25.12 -3.58 -17.67
N TYR A 762 24.56 -2.93 -16.64
CA TYR A 762 23.24 -2.28 -16.71
C TYR A 762 23.15 -1.21 -17.84
N GLN A 763 24.28 -0.68 -18.33
CA GLN A 763 24.29 0.47 -19.25
C GLN A 763 24.07 0.13 -20.74
N GLY A 764 23.79 -1.13 -21.08
CA GLY A 764 23.53 -1.54 -22.47
C GLY A 764 22.08 -1.44 -22.95
N ILE A 765 21.11 -1.24 -22.05
CA ILE A 765 19.66 -1.29 -22.41
C ILE A 765 19.10 0.11 -22.71
N ASP A 766 19.71 1.18 -22.18
CA ASP A 766 19.20 2.57 -22.31
C ASP A 766 20.04 3.47 -23.26
N GLY A 767 21.09 2.96 -23.91
CA GLY A 767 21.80 3.66 -24.99
C GLY A 767 22.48 5.01 -24.64
N ARG A 768 22.70 5.33 -23.35
CA ARG A 768 23.34 6.61 -22.93
C ARG A 768 24.78 6.39 -22.43
N PRO A 769 25.78 7.15 -22.91
CA PRO A 769 27.14 7.04 -22.38
C PRO A 769 27.35 7.87 -21.08
N THR A 770 28.08 7.25 -20.17
CA THR A 770 28.87 7.80 -19.03
C THR A 770 28.18 8.61 -17.93
N SER A 771 28.08 8.02 -16.74
CA SER A 771 28.26 8.73 -15.46
C SER A 771 29.66 8.42 -14.93
N SER A 772 30.34 9.40 -14.34
CA SER A 772 31.73 9.29 -13.90
C SER A 772 32.04 8.02 -13.12
N THR A 773 33.26 7.50 -13.31
CA THR A 773 33.82 6.33 -12.62
C THR A 773 33.76 6.46 -11.09
N SER A 774 33.59 7.68 -10.55
CA SER A 774 33.42 7.95 -9.12
C SER A 774 32.03 7.54 -8.58
N VAL A 775 30.93 7.86 -9.27
CA VAL A 775 29.57 7.44 -8.88
C VAL A 775 29.40 5.93 -9.05
N GLN A 776 30.14 5.33 -9.99
CA GLN A 776 30.20 3.89 -10.20
C GLN A 776 30.90 3.15 -9.06
N LYS A 777 32.00 3.71 -8.52
CA LYS A 777 32.69 3.16 -7.34
C LYS A 777 31.89 3.33 -6.05
N GLU A 778 31.18 4.45 -5.86
CA GLU A 778 30.32 4.67 -4.67
C GLU A 778 29.15 3.69 -4.57
N LYS A 779 28.56 3.26 -5.70
CA LYS A 779 27.49 2.24 -5.68
C LYS A 779 28.01 0.84 -5.37
N LEU A 780 29.22 0.50 -5.84
CA LEU A 780 29.84 -0.81 -5.60
C LEU A 780 30.45 -0.93 -4.20
N LEU A 781 31.02 0.17 -3.68
CA LEU A 781 31.67 0.25 -2.36
C LEU A 781 30.76 0.84 -1.27
N GLY A 782 29.49 1.12 -1.57
CA GLY A 782 28.51 1.59 -0.61
C GLY A 782 28.29 0.56 0.50
N SER A 783 27.87 0.99 1.69
CA SER A 783 27.65 0.09 2.84
C SER A 783 26.46 -0.88 2.67
N GLU A 784 25.72 -0.82 1.57
CA GLU A 784 24.50 -1.60 1.31
C GLU A 784 24.75 -3.12 1.17
N TRP A 785 25.96 -3.55 0.80
CA TRP A 785 26.31 -4.98 0.80
C TRP A 785 26.50 -5.53 2.23
N ILE A 786 26.79 -4.68 3.21
CA ILE A 786 27.05 -5.09 4.60
C ILE A 786 25.78 -5.69 5.24
N PRO A 787 24.59 -5.06 5.18
CA PRO A 787 23.34 -5.68 5.61
C PRO A 787 23.04 -7.01 4.91
N MET A 788 23.38 -7.14 3.63
CA MET A 788 23.14 -8.36 2.84
C MET A 788 23.99 -9.53 3.35
N ILE A 789 25.29 -9.30 3.57
CA ILE A 789 26.19 -10.30 4.17
C ILE A 789 25.80 -10.62 5.62
N ARG A 790 25.36 -9.62 6.40
CA ARG A 790 24.81 -9.85 7.74
C ARG A 790 23.54 -10.72 7.73
N GLY A 791 22.70 -10.58 6.70
CA GLY A 791 21.54 -11.45 6.48
C GLY A 791 21.93 -12.90 6.25
N LEU A 792 23.01 -13.15 5.49
CA LEU A 792 23.54 -14.50 5.29
C LEU A 792 23.99 -15.14 6.61
N ARG A 793 24.67 -14.39 7.48
CA ARG A 793 25.03 -14.86 8.83
C ARG A 793 23.79 -15.22 9.66
N ALA A 794 22.75 -14.40 9.61
CA ALA A 794 21.50 -14.68 10.34
C ALA A 794 20.79 -15.96 9.87
N VAL A 795 21.01 -16.39 8.63
CA VAL A 795 20.53 -17.67 8.09
C VAL A 795 21.48 -18.81 8.45
N LEU A 796 22.80 -18.59 8.39
CA LEU A 796 23.86 -19.60 8.64
C LEU A 796 24.03 -19.96 10.12
N GLU A 797 23.94 -18.99 11.03
CA GLU A 797 24.25 -19.18 12.47
C GLU A 797 23.28 -20.17 13.16
N PRO A 798 21.96 -20.17 12.88
CA PRO A 798 21.03 -21.20 13.38
C PRO A 798 21.16 -22.55 12.68
N THR A 799 21.76 -22.60 11.49
CA THR A 799 21.72 -23.76 10.58
C THR A 799 23.08 -24.45 10.39
N HIS A 800 24.14 -23.91 11.00
CA HIS A 800 25.52 -24.36 10.90
C HIS A 800 25.71 -25.86 11.18
N ASN A 801 24.95 -26.42 12.14
CA ASN A 801 25.04 -27.82 12.52
C ASN A 801 24.42 -28.75 11.45
N TYR A 802 23.41 -28.30 10.71
CA TYR A 802 22.71 -29.10 9.70
C TYR A 802 23.54 -29.22 8.40
N PHE A 803 24.31 -28.19 8.06
CA PHE A 803 25.23 -28.23 6.91
C PHE A 803 26.35 -29.26 7.04
N ARG A 804 26.66 -29.74 8.25
CA ARG A 804 27.71 -30.77 8.47
C ARG A 804 27.28 -32.18 8.03
N SER A 805 25.98 -32.44 7.89
CA SER A 805 25.41 -33.74 7.48
C SER A 805 24.75 -33.73 6.10
N GLY A 806 24.51 -32.55 5.51
CA GLY A 806 23.79 -32.38 4.24
C GLY A 806 24.65 -32.35 2.97
N SER A 807 24.00 -32.05 1.85
CA SER A 807 24.59 -32.04 0.49
C SER A 807 25.67 -30.96 0.32
N MET A 808 25.64 -29.93 1.16
CA MET A 808 26.56 -28.79 1.14
C MET A 808 27.75 -28.89 2.11
N LYS A 809 27.97 -30.05 2.73
CA LYS A 809 29.06 -30.27 3.71
C LYS A 809 30.45 -29.85 3.20
N ALA A 810 30.74 -30.01 1.91
CA ALA A 810 32.05 -29.64 1.36
C ALA A 810 32.29 -28.13 1.35
N ILE A 811 31.26 -27.27 1.28
CA ILE A 811 31.42 -25.81 1.44
C ILE A 811 31.96 -25.45 2.82
N MET A 812 31.56 -26.21 3.84
CA MET A 812 31.93 -25.97 5.24
C MET A 812 33.35 -26.44 5.58
N ASN A 813 33.94 -27.29 4.73
CA ASN A 813 35.29 -27.84 4.89
C ASN A 813 36.30 -27.20 3.93
N LEU A 814 35.88 -26.19 3.16
CA LEU A 814 36.81 -25.37 2.41
C LEU A 814 37.57 -24.51 3.41
N GLY A 815 38.86 -24.77 3.54
CA GLY A 815 39.79 -23.74 3.99
C GLY A 815 40.69 -24.05 5.17
N ASN A 816 41.78 -23.31 5.22
CA ASN A 816 42.69 -23.18 6.34
C ASN A 816 42.52 -21.79 6.98
N TRP A 817 41.27 -21.29 7.06
CA TRP A 817 40.97 -19.91 7.49
C TRP A 817 41.70 -19.57 8.79
N ASP A 818 41.65 -20.42 9.80
CA ASP A 818 42.28 -20.15 11.10
C ASP A 818 43.83 -20.17 11.05
N GLU A 819 44.43 -20.81 10.04
CA GLU A 819 45.88 -20.92 9.83
C GLU A 819 46.46 -19.74 9.02
N LEU A 820 45.61 -18.92 8.39
CA LEU A 820 46.04 -17.78 7.59
C LEU A 820 46.49 -16.60 8.47
N ASP A 821 47.77 -16.24 8.36
CA ASP A 821 48.37 -15.07 9.00
C ASP A 821 48.79 -13.99 7.98
N PRO A 822 48.01 -12.89 7.86
CA PRO A 822 48.35 -11.76 6.99
C PRO A 822 49.66 -11.05 7.32
N ALA A 823 50.27 -11.28 8.48
CA ALA A 823 51.54 -10.66 8.85
C ALA A 823 52.76 -11.32 8.15
N GLN A 824 52.63 -12.57 7.69
CA GLN A 824 53.74 -13.33 7.11
C GLN A 824 54.02 -12.99 5.63
N GLU A 825 53.09 -12.34 4.93
CA GLU A 825 53.14 -12.10 3.49
C GLU A 825 53.32 -10.61 3.11
N SER A 826 54.03 -9.83 3.93
CA SER A 826 54.02 -8.35 3.95
C SER A 826 54.59 -7.61 2.72
N GLN A 827 54.81 -8.27 1.58
CA GLN A 827 55.48 -7.70 0.41
C GLN A 827 54.66 -7.72 -0.90
N SER A 828 53.38 -8.14 -0.89
CA SER A 828 52.57 -8.06 -2.11
C SER A 828 52.05 -6.62 -2.38
N PRO A 829 52.08 -6.13 -3.64
CA PRO A 829 51.61 -4.78 -3.97
C PRO A 829 50.13 -4.53 -3.62
N GLU A 830 49.32 -5.58 -3.61
CA GLU A 830 47.90 -5.51 -3.22
C GLU A 830 47.73 -5.40 -1.71
N ASP A 831 48.51 -6.15 -0.92
CA ASP A 831 48.47 -6.06 0.55
C ASP A 831 48.99 -4.71 1.04
N ALA A 832 49.96 -4.12 0.34
CA ALA A 832 50.41 -2.75 0.57
C ALA A 832 49.28 -1.71 0.38
N ASN A 833 48.31 -1.98 -0.51
CA ASN A 833 47.13 -1.10 -0.67
C ASN A 833 46.18 -1.20 0.53
N PHE A 834 45.98 -2.40 1.07
CA PHE A 834 45.21 -2.59 2.30
C PHE A 834 45.89 -1.91 3.48
N CYS A 835 47.20 -2.09 3.65
CA CYS A 835 47.96 -1.47 4.74
C CYS A 835 47.95 0.06 4.69
N ARG A 836 47.90 0.68 3.49
CA ARG A 836 47.76 2.14 3.33
C ARG A 836 46.44 2.69 3.87
N ALA A 837 45.39 1.86 3.95
CA ALA A 837 44.11 2.30 4.49
C ALA A 837 44.22 2.80 5.95
N ARG A 838 45.21 2.32 6.72
CA ARG A 838 45.52 2.78 8.09
C ARG A 838 45.70 4.29 8.22
N GLU A 839 46.16 4.95 7.15
CA GLU A 839 46.34 6.41 7.13
C GLU A 839 44.99 7.15 7.31
N SER A 840 43.88 6.52 6.93
CA SER A 840 42.54 7.13 6.97
C SER A 840 41.92 7.17 8.37
N TRP A 841 42.44 6.39 9.32
CA TRP A 841 41.90 6.31 10.69
C TRP A 841 42.96 6.42 11.78
N ARG A 842 44.16 6.91 11.44
CA ARG A 842 45.29 7.07 12.37
C ARG A 842 44.94 7.92 13.61
N ASP A 843 44.09 8.93 13.43
CA ASP A 843 43.67 9.86 14.49
C ASP A 843 42.25 9.60 15.00
N SER A 844 41.69 8.40 14.75
CA SER A 844 40.33 8.06 15.16
C SER A 844 40.30 7.36 16.52
N ASP A 845 39.37 7.78 17.39
CA ASP A 845 39.06 7.10 18.66
C ASP A 845 38.59 5.63 18.49
N ARG A 846 38.38 5.18 17.25
CA ARG A 846 37.97 3.82 16.89
C ARG A 846 39.00 3.07 16.03
N ALA A 847 40.25 3.54 16.03
CA ALA A 847 41.33 2.95 15.23
C ALA A 847 41.48 1.44 15.44
N GLU A 848 41.30 0.94 16.66
CA GLU A 848 41.36 -0.50 16.99
C GLU A 848 40.34 -1.33 16.18
N VAL A 849 39.09 -0.86 16.09
CA VAL A 849 38.02 -1.56 15.34
C VAL A 849 38.30 -1.57 13.84
N TYR A 850 38.86 -0.49 13.30
CA TYR A 850 39.25 -0.42 11.90
C TYR A 850 40.47 -1.29 11.60
N GLU A 851 41.38 -1.45 12.56
CA GLU A 851 42.51 -2.34 12.45
C GLU A 851 42.09 -3.81 12.44
N GLU A 852 41.15 -4.21 13.30
CA GLU A 852 40.54 -5.55 13.29
C GLU A 852 39.84 -5.82 11.94
N ALA A 853 39.04 -4.88 11.46
CA ALA A 853 38.37 -5.02 10.16
C ALA A 853 39.38 -5.13 9.01
N LEU A 854 40.48 -4.36 9.06
CA LEU A 854 41.56 -4.44 8.08
C LEU A 854 42.24 -5.80 8.12
N GLN A 855 42.52 -6.36 9.31
CA GLN A 855 43.09 -7.70 9.43
C GLN A 855 42.19 -8.78 8.82
N VAL A 856 40.87 -8.72 9.07
CA VAL A 856 39.91 -9.65 8.48
C VAL A 856 39.87 -9.53 6.96
N LEU A 857 39.89 -8.31 6.41
CA LEU A 857 39.91 -8.09 4.96
C LEU A 857 41.19 -8.63 4.31
N ARG A 858 42.34 -8.43 4.94
CA ARG A 858 43.62 -8.99 4.48
C ARG A 858 43.61 -10.53 4.54
N LYS A 859 42.96 -11.11 5.55
CA LYS A 859 42.73 -12.55 5.67
C LYS A 859 41.76 -13.10 4.61
N CYS A 860 40.67 -12.39 4.33
CA CYS A 860 39.76 -12.68 3.20
C CYS A 860 40.49 -12.70 1.85
N ARG A 861 41.43 -11.76 1.65
CA ARG A 861 42.26 -11.72 0.45
C ARG A 861 43.12 -12.97 0.34
N LEU A 862 43.91 -13.31 1.37
CA LEU A 862 44.76 -14.50 1.38
C LEU A 862 43.96 -15.77 1.09
N TYR A 863 42.83 -15.90 1.78
CA TYR A 863 41.90 -17.01 1.59
C TYR A 863 41.42 -17.10 0.14
N SER A 864 41.00 -15.97 -0.44
CA SER A 864 40.55 -15.93 -1.85
C SER A 864 41.68 -16.19 -2.85
N TYR A 865 42.92 -15.84 -2.52
CA TYR A 865 44.08 -15.97 -3.39
C TYR A 865 44.49 -17.44 -3.60
N GLN A 866 44.38 -18.27 -2.55
CA GLN A 866 44.65 -19.71 -2.64
C GLN A 866 43.82 -20.41 -3.72
N PHE A 867 42.58 -19.96 -3.93
CA PHE A 867 41.69 -20.51 -4.96
C PHE A 867 41.95 -19.95 -6.37
N ARG A 868 42.78 -18.91 -6.52
CA ARG A 868 43.25 -18.43 -7.84
C ARG A 868 44.45 -19.23 -8.34
N GLU A 869 45.35 -19.66 -7.47
CA GLU A 869 46.56 -20.40 -7.88
C GLU A 869 46.31 -21.88 -8.20
N MET A 870 45.24 -22.46 -7.64
CA MET A 870 44.76 -23.81 -7.96
C MET A 870 44.46 -24.04 -9.45
N ASP A 871 44.29 -22.98 -10.24
CA ASP A 871 44.10 -23.05 -11.71
C ASP A 871 45.39 -23.39 -12.47
N SER A 872 46.58 -23.10 -11.90
CA SER A 872 47.85 -23.27 -12.64
C SER A 872 48.35 -24.73 -12.65
N GLU A 873 48.16 -25.48 -11.58
CA GLU A 873 48.51 -26.92 -11.51
C GLU A 873 47.59 -27.82 -12.35
N THR A 874 46.42 -27.32 -12.77
CA THR A 874 45.46 -28.09 -13.58
C THR A 874 45.43 -27.64 -15.05
N ARG A 875 46.08 -26.54 -15.41
CA ARG A 875 46.33 -26.19 -16.83
C ARG A 875 47.59 -26.84 -17.40
N SER A 876 48.42 -27.45 -16.56
CA SER A 876 49.64 -28.17 -16.95
C SER A 876 49.55 -29.71 -16.82
N ASN A 877 48.36 -30.28 -16.55
CA ASN A 877 48.10 -31.72 -16.63
C ASN A 877 46.91 -32.03 -17.53
#